data_AF-A0A2V6T4T6-F1
#
_entry.id   AF-A0A2V6T4T6-F1
#
_cell.length_a   1.000
_cell.length_b   1.000
_cell.length_c   1.000
_cell.angle_alpha   90.00
_cell.angle_beta   90.00
_cell.angle_gamma   90.00
#
_symmetry.space_group_name_H-M   'P 1'
#
loop_
_entity.id
_entity.type
_entity.pdbx_description
1 polymer ?
#
loop_
_entity_poly.entity_id
_entity_poly.type
_entity_poly.pdbx_seq_one_letter_code
_entity_poly.pdbx_strand_id
1 'polypeptide(L)'
;MWGVRLAVGAVAALALLALWQALAGALVAAGAVADPRGAAQRSLWACLPWLALVGAGTGTGGQIARVGAVIPLLVHAVWLARSPGRPRGPVGPLALAGLGAAGGAGFLLLLRRLLLTRSVSGSGRTLHEVLLFSPLPSDLLVRVNPSAGRAIYPGAVAVLLAGVALIALLRRPPARAQRVLLALGPLLALAVVLSLGPRLGVLPLFEAAFALVPSWNFIRQPAKFQVLAGLALAVLAAVGTAALTGRGRGRARWLAIPLLLGSAIAVEYHPGRPAGVSLVPAAGPVFAQVRAGGPRALYVPFWPGDSSYSGIYLYATTLTRVPMLNGYSAWLDRSYLTDVYRPLEAVNLGVIGPDEYGALRRHGVRQVVLDRDAFPVKVSPFGPAFTRAGLRASPFLALARAPGDESPLWVFRVRETPAEAPTGPLPTSAIGLHWEAESLAHDTGEIAEDSTASNGRVVQATAGRDHPGFLLFGPYRLLPPGAYRATYRLRGAGSRLALQVTTAGGRQVLGAAEIRLDADPAFRDVDVPFVVDRVAPVEYRARWDGEGRAAVDTVHVVFATAPDPAPAFLVAELPHELAERADPDAADGLAAYADPTRAPHDVVWSGPTRRYPAGRYRLWIRLKITDPTTRSLAWCGAQAASRGPILGGRDLAGAEVPAPGQYVELAIPFALAAPTVLDFPCAYHGAVGIWFDRLRVEGPLRP
;
A
#
# COMPACT_ATOMS: atom_id res chain seq x y z
N MET A 1 -17.69 -25.26 4.98
CA MET A 1 -16.29 -25.41 4.50
C MET A 1 -15.23 -24.74 5.39
N TRP A 2 -15.43 -23.51 5.89
CA TRP A 2 -14.45 -22.82 6.75
C TRP A 2 -14.10 -23.57 8.05
N GLY A 3 -15.09 -24.17 8.73
CA GLY A 3 -14.87 -24.92 9.97
C GLY A 3 -13.96 -26.15 9.81
N VAL A 4 -14.07 -26.88 8.70
CA VAL A 4 -13.23 -28.05 8.41
C VAL A 4 -11.78 -27.62 8.13
N ARG A 5 -11.59 -26.54 7.37
CA ARG A 5 -10.24 -25.99 7.10
C ARG A 5 -9.55 -25.49 8.37
N LEU A 6 -10.31 -24.84 9.26
CA LEU A 6 -9.82 -24.42 10.58
C LEU A 6 -9.46 -25.61 11.48
N ALA A 7 -10.28 -26.66 11.50
CA ALA A 7 -9.98 -27.88 12.27
C ALA A 7 -8.72 -28.58 11.75
N VAL A 8 -8.58 -28.75 10.44
CA VAL A 8 -7.38 -29.32 9.80
C VAL A 8 -6.15 -28.46 10.09
N GLY A 9 -6.28 -27.13 9.97
CA GLY A 9 -5.21 -26.19 10.29
C GLY A 9 -4.80 -26.24 11.76
N ALA A 10 -5.75 -26.35 12.68
CA ALA A 10 -5.49 -26.50 14.11
C ALA A 10 -4.76 -27.81 14.43
N VAL A 11 -5.20 -28.93 13.86
CA VAL A 11 -4.54 -30.23 14.02
C VAL A 11 -3.12 -30.19 13.44
N ALA A 12 -2.92 -29.59 12.26
CA ALA A 12 -1.61 -29.44 11.65
C ALA A 12 -0.68 -28.54 12.47
N ALA A 13 -1.19 -27.41 12.99
CA ALA A 13 -0.44 -26.50 13.85
C ALA A 13 -0.05 -27.16 15.19
N LEU A 14 -0.94 -27.95 15.79
CA LEU A 14 -0.65 -28.72 17.00
C LEU A 14 0.34 -29.85 16.74
N ALA A 15 0.23 -30.55 15.61
CA ALA A 15 1.20 -31.56 15.19
C ALA A 15 2.58 -30.93 14.95
N LEU A 16 2.64 -29.75 14.35
CA LEU A 16 3.89 -28.99 14.17
C LEU A 16 4.45 -28.46 15.49
N LEU A 17 3.60 -28.01 16.41
CA LEU A 17 4.03 -27.59 17.75
C LEU A 17 4.58 -28.78 18.54
N ALA A 18 3.91 -29.93 18.48
CA ALA A 18 4.37 -31.17 19.08
C ALA A 18 5.68 -31.66 18.45
N LEU A 19 5.81 -31.57 17.12
CA LEU A 19 7.04 -31.87 16.39
C LEU A 19 8.16 -30.91 16.77
N TRP A 20 7.86 -29.61 16.88
CA TRP A 20 8.82 -28.59 17.29
C TRP A 20 9.25 -28.78 18.75
N GLN A 21 8.34 -29.10 19.66
CA GLN A 21 8.68 -29.42 21.05
C GLN A 21 9.46 -30.73 21.17
N ALA A 22 9.15 -31.74 20.35
CA ALA A 22 9.92 -32.96 20.27
C ALA A 22 11.34 -32.67 19.72
N LEU A 23 11.46 -31.78 18.74
CA LEU A 23 12.75 -31.33 18.19
C LEU A 23 13.54 -30.48 19.17
N ALA A 24 12.92 -29.53 19.86
CA ALA A 24 13.53 -28.72 20.90
C ALA A 24 13.97 -29.60 22.07
N GLY A 25 13.12 -30.55 22.49
CA GLY A 25 13.45 -31.57 23.48
C GLY A 25 14.61 -32.46 23.02
N ALA A 26 14.63 -32.87 21.75
CA ALA A 26 15.74 -33.64 21.17
C ALA A 26 17.03 -32.82 21.06
N LEU A 27 16.96 -31.52 20.79
CA LEU A 27 18.12 -30.62 20.69
C LEU A 27 18.74 -30.33 22.05
N VAL A 28 17.88 -30.06 23.04
CA VAL A 28 18.28 -29.96 24.45
C VAL A 28 18.87 -31.28 24.92
N ALA A 29 18.20 -32.40 24.60
CA ALA A 29 18.66 -33.73 25.01
C ALA A 29 19.99 -34.12 24.36
N ALA A 30 20.19 -33.80 23.09
CA ALA A 30 21.37 -34.23 22.36
C ALA A 30 22.66 -33.48 22.77
N GLY A 31 22.55 -32.39 23.55
CA GLY A 31 23.69 -31.72 24.18
C GLY A 31 23.81 -31.93 25.70
N ALA A 32 22.75 -32.38 26.38
CA ALA A 32 22.67 -32.30 27.85
C ALA A 32 22.20 -33.58 28.56
N VAL A 33 21.72 -34.59 27.83
CA VAL A 33 20.94 -35.68 28.44
C VAL A 33 21.32 -37.04 27.82
N ALA A 34 21.63 -38.02 28.67
CA ALA A 34 22.11 -39.34 28.25
C ALA A 34 21.09 -40.17 27.44
N ASP A 35 19.79 -39.86 27.52
CA ASP A 35 18.72 -40.58 26.81
C ASP A 35 17.82 -39.60 26.03
N PRO A 36 18.20 -39.25 24.79
CA PRO A 36 17.42 -38.35 23.95
C PRO A 36 16.12 -38.95 23.42
N ARG A 37 16.03 -40.30 23.29
CA ARG A 37 14.81 -40.97 22.83
C ARG A 37 13.72 -40.91 23.90
N GLY A 38 14.05 -41.24 25.14
CA GLY A 38 13.09 -41.13 26.24
C GLY A 38 12.71 -39.68 26.54
N ALA A 39 13.60 -38.70 26.33
CA ALA A 39 13.24 -37.28 26.45
C ALA A 39 12.20 -36.86 25.40
N ALA A 40 12.42 -37.18 24.13
CA ALA A 40 11.48 -36.87 23.05
C ALA A 40 10.12 -37.56 23.25
N GLN A 41 10.12 -38.85 23.63
CA GLN A 41 8.89 -39.61 23.88
C GLN A 41 8.09 -39.04 25.05
N ARG A 42 8.76 -38.61 26.13
CA ARG A 42 8.11 -38.00 27.30
C ARG A 42 7.58 -36.59 27.02
N SER A 43 8.26 -35.79 26.20
CA SER A 43 7.72 -34.50 25.72
C SER A 43 6.48 -34.68 24.85
N LEU A 44 6.44 -35.73 24.02
CA LEU A 44 5.26 -36.13 23.26
C LEU A 44 4.08 -36.51 24.19
N TRP A 45 4.34 -37.28 25.24
CA TRP A 45 3.33 -37.62 26.25
C TRP A 45 2.81 -36.39 27.02
N ALA A 46 3.67 -35.43 27.33
CA ALA A 46 3.26 -34.17 27.96
C ALA A 46 2.38 -33.29 27.04
N CYS A 47 2.44 -33.51 25.72
CA CYS A 47 1.61 -32.83 24.73
C CYS A 47 0.22 -33.47 24.53
N LEU A 48 0.03 -34.76 24.86
CA LEU A 48 -1.22 -35.50 24.60
C LEU A 48 -2.47 -34.93 25.31
N PRO A 49 -2.42 -34.48 26.59
CA PRO A 49 -3.56 -33.83 27.24
C PRO A 49 -4.05 -32.56 26.53
N TRP A 50 -3.20 -31.91 25.72
CA TRP A 50 -3.52 -30.71 24.96
C TRP A 50 -4.34 -31.01 23.70
N LEU A 51 -4.03 -32.10 23.00
CA LEU A 51 -4.83 -32.58 21.87
C LEU A 51 -6.28 -32.87 22.32
N ALA A 52 -6.45 -33.35 23.55
CA ALA A 52 -7.77 -33.57 24.16
C ALA A 52 -8.48 -32.26 24.57
N LEU A 53 -7.76 -31.29 25.18
CA LEU A 53 -8.33 -30.02 25.65
C LEU A 53 -8.75 -29.07 24.52
N VAL A 54 -8.03 -29.04 23.40
CA VAL A 54 -8.39 -28.22 22.22
C VAL A 54 -9.57 -28.83 21.47
N GLY A 55 -9.70 -30.17 21.45
CA GLY A 55 -10.88 -30.85 20.91
C GLY A 55 -12.17 -30.56 21.67
N ALA A 56 -12.08 -30.17 22.94
CA ALA A 56 -13.24 -29.94 23.82
C ALA A 56 -13.74 -28.48 23.88
N GLY A 57 -12.99 -27.50 23.37
CA GLY A 57 -13.22 -26.07 23.67
C GLY A 57 -13.43 -25.18 22.45
N THR A 58 -14.57 -25.27 21.76
CA THR A 58 -14.90 -24.41 20.62
C THR A 58 -15.70 -23.13 20.97
N GLY A 59 -16.09 -22.92 22.23
CA GLY A 59 -16.97 -21.78 22.60
C GLY A 59 -16.33 -20.60 23.33
N THR A 60 -15.42 -20.86 24.28
CA THR A 60 -14.98 -19.83 25.28
C THR A 60 -13.48 -19.89 25.62
N GLY A 61 -12.69 -20.70 24.90
CA GLY A 61 -11.34 -21.14 25.29
C GLY A 61 -10.19 -20.11 25.29
N GLY A 62 -10.45 -18.84 24.97
CA GLY A 62 -9.39 -17.83 24.81
C GLY A 62 -8.61 -17.48 26.08
N GLN A 63 -9.20 -17.67 27.28
CA GLN A 63 -8.53 -17.43 28.56
C GLN A 63 -7.93 -18.70 29.19
N ILE A 64 -8.59 -19.85 29.03
CA ILE A 64 -8.11 -21.14 29.56
C ILE A 64 -6.82 -21.58 28.86
N ALA A 65 -6.70 -21.33 27.55
CA ALA A 65 -5.46 -21.60 26.80
C ALA A 65 -4.26 -20.74 27.26
N ARG A 66 -4.48 -19.52 27.78
CA ARG A 66 -3.40 -18.61 28.21
C ARG A 66 -2.78 -18.99 29.54
N VAL A 67 -3.59 -19.43 30.50
CA VAL A 67 -3.11 -19.98 31.79
C VAL A 67 -2.49 -21.36 31.56
N GLY A 68 -3.07 -22.13 30.63
CA GLY A 68 -2.62 -23.45 30.27
C GLY A 68 -1.17 -23.52 29.75
N ALA A 69 -0.72 -22.58 28.91
CA ALA A 69 0.61 -22.64 28.29
C ALA A 69 1.79 -22.44 29.28
N VAL A 70 1.54 -21.82 30.44
CA VAL A 70 2.58 -21.54 31.45
C VAL A 70 2.92 -22.80 32.27
N ILE A 71 1.94 -23.68 32.47
CA ILE A 71 2.07 -24.88 33.32
C ILE A 71 3.05 -25.92 32.72
N PRO A 72 3.06 -26.25 31.41
CA PRO A 72 4.02 -27.15 30.80
C PRO A 72 5.46 -26.65 30.86
N LEU A 73 5.67 -25.35 30.64
CA LEU A 73 7.01 -24.74 30.78
C LEU A 73 7.50 -24.84 32.22
N LEU A 74 6.62 -24.62 33.20
CA LEU A 74 6.92 -24.82 34.62
C LEU A 74 7.16 -26.29 34.97
N VAL A 75 6.34 -27.22 34.47
CA VAL A 75 6.51 -28.67 34.69
C VAL A 75 7.81 -29.16 34.06
N HIS A 76 8.15 -28.72 32.85
CA HIS A 76 9.40 -29.10 32.18
C HIS A 76 10.62 -28.45 32.87
N ALA A 77 10.53 -27.21 33.33
CA ALA A 77 11.58 -26.53 34.08
C ALA A 77 11.81 -27.16 35.47
N VAL A 78 10.73 -27.45 36.22
CA VAL A 78 10.80 -28.14 37.52
C VAL A 78 11.34 -29.56 37.36
N TRP A 79 10.98 -30.25 36.29
CA TRP A 79 11.47 -31.59 35.98
C TRP A 79 12.97 -31.61 35.61
N LEU A 80 13.42 -30.66 34.80
CA LEU A 80 14.85 -30.45 34.51
C LEU A 80 15.64 -30.09 35.77
N ALA A 81 15.04 -29.37 36.72
CA ALA A 81 15.66 -29.01 37.99
C ALA A 81 15.72 -30.16 39.01
N ARG A 82 14.83 -31.16 38.93
CA ARG A 82 14.67 -32.21 39.96
C ARG A 82 15.27 -33.58 39.63
N SER A 83 15.83 -33.79 38.45
CA SER A 83 16.39 -35.12 38.06
C SER A 83 17.72 -35.41 38.80
N PRO A 84 17.77 -36.33 39.78
CA PRO A 84 18.98 -36.62 40.54
C PRO A 84 19.98 -37.43 39.70
N GLY A 85 21.28 -37.13 39.83
CA GLY A 85 22.36 -37.95 39.24
C GLY A 85 22.82 -37.58 37.82
N ARG A 86 22.39 -36.46 37.24
CA ARG A 86 22.94 -35.98 35.95
C ARG A 86 24.11 -35.00 36.16
N PRO A 87 25.15 -35.04 35.29
CA PRO A 87 26.12 -33.95 35.22
C PRO A 87 25.33 -32.64 35.02
N ARG A 88 25.74 -31.56 35.70
CA ARG A 88 25.09 -30.23 35.64
C ARG A 88 24.82 -29.87 34.16
N GLY A 89 23.60 -30.18 33.69
CA GLY A 89 23.17 -29.82 32.36
C GLY A 89 23.11 -28.29 32.25
N PRO A 90 22.82 -27.76 31.05
CA PRO A 90 22.69 -26.32 30.82
C PRO A 90 21.38 -25.78 31.41
N VAL A 91 21.10 -26.08 32.68
CA VAL A 91 19.96 -25.53 33.45
C VAL A 91 20.04 -24.01 33.46
N GLY A 92 21.25 -23.44 33.58
CA GLY A 92 21.48 -22.00 33.45
C GLY A 92 20.97 -21.45 32.10
N PRO A 93 21.48 -21.91 30.95
CA PRO A 93 21.00 -21.49 29.64
C PRO A 93 19.50 -21.70 29.39
N LEU A 94 18.92 -22.82 29.85
CA LEU A 94 17.48 -23.08 29.69
C LEU A 94 16.62 -22.19 30.58
N ALA A 95 17.03 -21.96 31.83
CA ALA A 95 16.37 -21.02 32.72
C ALA A 95 16.46 -19.59 32.18
N LEU A 96 17.63 -19.20 31.65
CA LEU A 96 17.82 -17.90 31.01
C LEU A 96 16.92 -17.74 29.77
N ALA A 97 16.83 -18.77 28.92
CA ALA A 97 15.93 -18.76 27.76
C ALA A 97 14.46 -18.70 28.18
N GLY A 98 14.06 -19.46 29.22
CA GLY A 98 12.70 -19.45 29.77
C GLY A 98 12.33 -18.10 30.38
N LEU A 99 13.20 -17.52 31.20
CA LEU A 99 13.04 -16.18 31.77
C LEU A 99 12.99 -15.11 30.66
N GLY A 100 13.85 -15.21 29.65
CA GLY A 100 13.84 -14.33 28.49
C GLY A 100 12.53 -14.42 27.70
N ALA A 101 12.01 -15.62 27.47
CA ALA A 101 10.72 -15.84 26.81
C ALA A 101 9.54 -15.30 27.64
N ALA A 102 9.54 -15.54 28.96
CA ALA A 102 8.51 -15.02 29.87
C ALA A 102 8.55 -13.48 29.96
N GLY A 103 9.74 -12.91 30.09
CA GLY A 103 9.95 -11.46 30.06
C GLY A 103 9.51 -10.84 28.73
N GLY A 104 9.86 -11.48 27.61
CA GLY A 104 9.39 -11.08 26.27
C GLY A 104 7.87 -11.13 26.13
N ALA A 105 7.23 -12.22 26.60
CA ALA A 105 5.77 -12.35 26.60
C ALA A 105 5.10 -11.28 27.49
N GLY A 106 5.63 -11.05 28.70
CA GLY A 106 5.16 -10.01 29.61
C GLY A 106 5.28 -8.61 28.98
N PHE A 107 6.41 -8.31 28.33
CA PHE A 107 6.62 -7.08 27.60
C PHE A 107 5.64 -6.91 26.43
N LEU A 108 5.39 -7.97 25.63
CA LEU A 108 4.40 -7.93 24.55
C LEU A 108 2.97 -7.71 25.06
N LEU A 109 2.60 -8.31 26.19
CA LEU A 109 1.30 -8.07 26.83
C LEU A 109 1.18 -6.63 27.35
N LEU A 110 2.27 -6.08 27.90
CA LEU A 110 2.35 -4.68 28.31
C LEU A 110 2.21 -3.75 27.10
N LEU A 111 2.95 -3.99 26.01
CA LEU A 111 2.82 -3.23 24.76
C LEU A 111 1.40 -3.33 24.18
N ARG A 112 0.79 -4.52 24.24
CA ARG A 112 -0.61 -4.70 23.83
C ARG A 112 -1.54 -3.80 24.63
N ARG A 113 -1.39 -3.78 25.95
CA ARG A 113 -2.22 -2.98 26.85
C ARG A 113 -2.01 -1.48 26.61
N LEU A 114 -0.75 -1.03 26.52
CA LEU A 114 -0.42 0.39 26.44
C LEU A 114 -0.65 0.99 25.05
N LEU A 115 -0.37 0.25 23.97
CA LEU A 115 -0.37 0.77 22.60
C LEU A 115 -1.51 0.18 21.75
N LEU A 116 -1.66 -1.14 21.74
CA LEU A 116 -2.55 -1.81 20.77
C LEU A 116 -4.02 -1.59 21.07
N THR A 117 -4.44 -1.67 22.34
CA THR A 117 -5.86 -1.54 22.69
C THR A 117 -6.46 -0.18 22.32
N ARG A 118 -5.64 0.88 22.34
CA ARG A 118 -6.02 2.25 21.93
C ARG A 118 -5.87 2.47 20.43
N SER A 119 -5.15 1.59 19.75
CA SER A 119 -4.92 1.73 18.32
C SER A 119 -6.15 1.36 17.49
N VAL A 120 -6.26 1.96 16.31
CA VAL A 120 -7.20 1.56 15.26
C VAL A 120 -7.01 0.09 14.86
N SER A 121 -5.78 -0.42 14.99
CA SER A 121 -5.45 -1.82 14.75
C SER A 121 -5.65 -2.71 15.99
N GLY A 122 -6.29 -2.22 17.06
CA GLY A 122 -6.39 -2.95 18.33
C GLY A 122 -7.14 -4.29 18.27
N SER A 123 -7.99 -4.47 17.26
CA SER A 123 -8.64 -5.76 16.94
C SER A 123 -7.73 -6.74 16.18
N GLY A 124 -6.52 -6.32 15.82
CA GLY A 124 -5.68 -6.96 14.82
C GLY A 124 -6.06 -6.56 13.39
N ARG A 125 -5.34 -7.14 12.43
CA ARG A 125 -5.53 -7.01 10.99
C ARG A 125 -6.51 -8.08 10.51
N THR A 126 -7.06 -7.94 9.30
CA THR A 126 -7.88 -8.99 8.68
C THR A 126 -7.03 -9.90 7.81
N LEU A 127 -7.46 -11.15 7.57
CA LEU A 127 -6.76 -12.05 6.64
C LEU A 127 -6.72 -11.48 5.21
N HIS A 128 -7.77 -10.75 4.80
CA HIS A 128 -7.78 -10.06 3.51
C HIS A 128 -6.65 -9.02 3.42
N GLU A 129 -6.44 -8.23 4.48
CA GLU A 129 -5.32 -7.29 4.52
C GLU A 129 -3.97 -8.01 4.44
N VAL A 130 -3.79 -9.14 5.15
CA VAL A 130 -2.56 -9.95 5.07
C VAL A 130 -2.36 -10.49 3.65
N LEU A 131 -3.42 -10.92 2.97
CA LEU A 131 -3.38 -11.47 1.62
C LEU A 131 -2.83 -10.47 0.58
N LEU A 132 -3.08 -9.17 0.78
CA LEU A 132 -2.54 -8.09 -0.07
C LEU A 132 -1.01 -8.04 -0.04
N PHE A 133 -0.39 -8.44 1.08
CA PHE A 133 1.06 -8.44 1.27
C PHE A 133 1.68 -9.84 1.24
N SER A 134 0.88 -10.87 1.01
CA SER A 134 1.34 -12.25 1.01
C SER A 134 2.04 -12.58 -0.30
N PRO A 135 3.28 -13.11 -0.28
CA PRO A 135 3.98 -13.56 -1.47
C PRO A 135 3.24 -14.70 -2.18
N LEU A 136 3.46 -14.78 -3.49
CA LEU A 136 3.15 -15.96 -4.29
C LEU A 136 4.29 -17.00 -4.17
N PRO A 137 4.02 -18.30 -4.37
CA PRO A 137 5.08 -19.31 -4.48
C PRO A 137 6.14 -18.97 -5.53
N SER A 138 5.74 -18.34 -6.65
CA SER A 138 6.66 -17.88 -7.69
C SER A 138 7.64 -16.82 -7.19
N ASP A 139 7.32 -16.06 -6.13
CA ASP A 139 8.20 -15.04 -5.57
C ASP A 139 9.47 -15.65 -4.92
N LEU A 140 9.49 -16.96 -4.64
CA LEU A 140 10.69 -17.70 -4.23
C LEU A 140 11.75 -17.77 -5.33
N LEU A 141 11.38 -17.51 -6.58
CA LEU A 141 12.26 -17.54 -7.75
C LEU A 141 12.60 -16.13 -8.26
N VAL A 142 11.94 -15.09 -7.72
CA VAL A 142 12.10 -13.71 -8.17
C VAL A 142 13.10 -12.99 -7.29
N ARG A 143 14.35 -12.92 -7.76
CA ARG A 143 15.47 -12.24 -7.07
C ARG A 143 15.16 -10.79 -6.69
N VAL A 144 14.54 -10.03 -7.61
CA VAL A 144 14.19 -8.63 -7.40
C VAL A 144 12.68 -8.49 -7.52
N ASN A 145 12.00 -8.43 -6.37
CA ASN A 145 10.56 -8.22 -6.35
C ASN A 145 10.26 -6.72 -6.20
N PRO A 146 9.54 -6.08 -7.15
CA PRO A 146 9.19 -4.66 -7.05
C PRO A 146 8.26 -4.39 -5.86
N SER A 147 7.49 -5.39 -5.41
CA SER A 147 6.73 -5.30 -4.17
C SER A 147 7.59 -5.75 -2.99
N ALA A 148 8.23 -4.80 -2.30
CA ALA A 148 9.11 -5.09 -1.17
C ALA A 148 8.45 -5.99 -0.10
N GLY A 149 7.14 -5.86 0.12
CA GLY A 149 6.37 -6.72 1.03
C GLY A 149 6.29 -8.20 0.62
N ARG A 150 6.65 -8.54 -0.61
CA ARG A 150 6.61 -9.89 -1.19
C ARG A 150 7.99 -10.49 -1.49
N ALA A 151 9.07 -9.77 -1.19
CA ALA A 151 10.42 -10.23 -1.46
C ALA A 151 10.79 -11.41 -0.54
N ILE A 152 10.81 -12.63 -1.09
CA ILE A 152 11.10 -13.87 -0.34
C ILE A 152 12.10 -14.79 -1.02
N TYR A 153 12.91 -14.27 -1.94
CA TYR A 153 13.93 -15.03 -2.63
C TYR A 153 15.02 -15.55 -1.66
N PRO A 154 15.20 -16.88 -1.53
CA PRO A 154 16.14 -17.47 -0.57
C PRO A 154 17.59 -17.62 -1.11
N GLY A 155 17.87 -17.26 -2.37
CA GLY A 155 19.17 -17.48 -3.01
C GLY A 155 19.38 -18.93 -3.47
N ALA A 156 19.56 -19.14 -4.77
CA ALA A 156 19.78 -20.45 -5.35
C ALA A 156 21.09 -21.09 -4.87
N VAL A 157 22.18 -20.31 -4.73
CA VAL A 157 23.47 -20.84 -4.26
C VAL A 157 23.34 -21.36 -2.82
N ALA A 158 22.70 -20.59 -1.95
CA ALA A 158 22.48 -20.97 -0.55
C ALA A 158 21.57 -22.21 -0.43
N VAL A 159 20.50 -22.29 -1.22
CA VAL A 159 19.61 -23.46 -1.30
C VAL A 159 20.35 -24.70 -1.79
N LEU A 160 21.17 -24.58 -2.84
CA LEU A 160 21.97 -25.69 -3.35
C LEU A 160 22.96 -26.20 -2.30
N LEU A 161 23.63 -25.31 -1.57
CA LEU A 161 24.54 -25.70 -0.48
C LEU A 161 23.80 -26.38 0.67
N ALA A 162 22.61 -25.90 1.04
CA ALA A 162 21.77 -26.60 2.02
C ALA A 162 21.35 -28.00 1.53
N GLY A 163 21.08 -28.16 0.23
CA GLY A 163 20.86 -29.46 -0.41
C GLY A 163 22.08 -30.37 -0.33
N VAL A 164 23.29 -29.83 -0.57
CA VAL A 164 24.55 -30.57 -0.38
C VAL A 164 24.71 -31.02 1.08
N ALA A 165 24.36 -30.17 2.05
CA ALA A 165 24.39 -30.53 3.47
C ALA A 165 23.48 -31.74 3.76
N LEU A 166 22.25 -31.73 3.23
CA LEU A 166 21.30 -32.83 3.35
C LEU A 166 21.85 -34.13 2.71
N ILE A 167 22.35 -34.06 1.47
CA ILE A 167 22.91 -35.24 0.77
C ILE A 167 24.13 -35.79 1.50
N ALA A 168 25.05 -34.93 1.95
CA ALA A 168 26.24 -35.34 2.69
C ALA A 168 25.86 -36.06 4.00
N LEU A 169 24.83 -35.57 4.68
CA LEU A 169 24.32 -36.16 5.90
C LEU A 169 23.68 -37.53 5.67
N LEU A 170 22.85 -37.66 4.63
CA LEU A 170 22.22 -38.93 4.25
C LEU A 170 23.25 -40.01 3.92
N ARG A 171 24.44 -39.61 3.44
CA ARG A 171 25.52 -40.55 3.10
C ARG A 171 26.36 -40.96 4.31
N ARG A 172 26.75 -40.04 5.19
CA ARG A 172 27.57 -40.31 6.39
C ARG A 172 27.31 -39.23 7.46
N PRO A 173 26.45 -39.47 8.46
CA PRO A 173 26.07 -38.44 9.43
C PRO A 173 27.15 -38.28 10.53
N PRO A 174 27.91 -37.16 10.59
CA PRO A 174 28.59 -36.81 11.83
C PRO A 174 27.54 -36.38 12.86
N ALA A 175 27.65 -36.88 14.09
CA ALA A 175 26.64 -36.71 15.15
C ALA A 175 26.30 -35.24 15.48
N ARG A 176 27.18 -34.28 15.16
CA ARG A 176 26.91 -32.83 15.33
C ARG A 176 26.13 -32.22 14.16
N ALA A 177 26.50 -32.50 12.91
CA ALA A 177 25.80 -31.92 11.75
C ALA A 177 24.38 -32.47 11.60
N GLN A 178 24.16 -33.74 12.00
CA GLN A 178 22.82 -34.34 12.00
C GLN A 178 21.87 -33.57 12.90
N ARG A 179 22.34 -33.11 14.06
CA ARG A 179 21.53 -32.31 15.01
C ARG A 179 21.19 -30.95 14.44
N VAL A 180 22.15 -30.28 13.80
CA VAL A 180 21.93 -28.99 13.13
C VAL A 180 20.89 -29.12 12.01
N LEU A 181 20.98 -30.16 11.18
CA LEU A 181 20.01 -30.37 10.10
C LEU A 181 18.62 -30.71 10.61
N LEU A 182 18.52 -31.60 11.61
CA LEU A 182 17.24 -31.96 12.23
C LEU A 182 16.57 -30.73 12.86
N ALA A 183 17.35 -29.80 13.42
CA ALA A 183 16.82 -28.54 13.95
C ALA A 183 16.40 -27.54 12.87
N LEU A 184 17.33 -27.22 11.97
CA LEU A 184 17.22 -26.06 11.09
C LEU A 184 16.52 -26.38 9.77
N GLY A 185 16.51 -27.64 9.33
CA GLY A 185 15.74 -28.06 8.15
C GLY A 185 14.23 -27.83 8.32
N PRO A 186 13.61 -28.35 9.40
CA PRO A 186 12.20 -28.09 9.68
C PRO A 186 11.91 -26.60 9.94
N LEU A 187 12.82 -25.88 10.62
CA LEU A 187 12.68 -24.43 10.81
C LEU A 187 12.69 -23.67 9.48
N LEU A 188 13.60 -24.00 8.56
CA LEU A 188 13.66 -23.43 7.22
C LEU A 188 12.36 -23.70 6.47
N ALA A 189 11.90 -24.95 6.44
CA ALA A 189 10.66 -25.32 5.76
C ALA A 189 9.45 -24.57 6.34
N LEU A 190 9.32 -24.53 7.67
CA LEU A 190 8.24 -23.82 8.35
C LEU A 190 8.30 -22.32 8.07
N ALA A 191 9.49 -21.71 8.14
CA ALA A 191 9.66 -20.28 7.89
C ALA A 191 9.31 -19.91 6.45
N VAL A 192 9.70 -20.72 5.45
CA VAL A 192 9.32 -20.54 4.05
C VAL A 192 7.80 -20.65 3.87
N VAL A 193 7.18 -21.68 4.47
CA VAL A 193 5.72 -21.89 4.42
C VAL A 193 4.96 -20.72 5.05
N LEU A 194 5.37 -20.28 6.24
CA LEU A 194 4.76 -19.12 6.90
C LEU A 194 5.01 -17.82 6.13
N SER A 195 6.14 -17.70 5.42
CA SER A 195 6.44 -16.52 4.60
C SER A 195 5.48 -16.34 3.44
N LEU A 196 4.87 -17.41 2.93
CA LEU A 196 3.85 -17.37 1.86
C LEU A 196 2.47 -16.91 2.37
N GLY A 197 2.26 -16.91 3.69
CA GLY A 197 1.02 -16.43 4.29
C GLY A 197 -0.23 -17.21 3.85
N PRO A 198 -1.42 -16.58 3.83
CA PRO A 198 -2.68 -17.19 3.38
C PRO A 198 -2.75 -17.55 1.89
N ARG A 199 -1.70 -17.32 1.09
CA ARG A 199 -1.71 -17.75 -0.33
C ARG A 199 -1.41 -19.24 -0.49
N LEU A 200 -0.83 -19.90 0.52
CA LEU A 200 -0.55 -21.33 0.47
C LEU A 200 -1.77 -22.14 0.94
N GLY A 201 -2.84 -22.13 0.14
CA GLY A 201 -4.13 -22.74 0.51
C GLY A 201 -4.09 -24.26 0.76
N VAL A 202 -3.05 -24.97 0.27
CA VAL A 202 -2.85 -26.40 0.53
C VAL A 202 -2.42 -26.69 1.97
N LEU A 203 -1.83 -25.72 2.65
CA LEU A 203 -1.29 -25.87 3.99
C LEU A 203 -1.56 -24.58 4.79
N PRO A 204 -2.79 -24.42 5.35
CA PRO A 204 -3.27 -23.16 5.92
C PRO A 204 -2.69 -22.89 7.32
N LEU A 205 -1.39 -23.08 7.49
CA LEU A 205 -0.70 -22.92 8.77
C LEU A 205 -0.66 -21.47 9.22
N PHE A 206 -0.57 -20.53 8.28
CA PHE A 206 -0.61 -19.12 8.62
C PHE A 206 -1.99 -18.75 9.15
N GLU A 207 -3.07 -19.20 8.50
CA GLU A 207 -4.46 -18.94 8.91
C GLU A 207 -4.79 -19.62 10.24
N ALA A 208 -4.30 -20.84 10.46
CA ALA A 208 -4.40 -21.52 11.74
C ALA A 208 -3.68 -20.72 12.85
N ALA A 209 -2.45 -20.29 12.60
CA ALA A 209 -1.72 -19.45 13.55
C ALA A 209 -2.43 -18.10 13.78
N PHE A 210 -2.99 -17.50 12.73
CA PHE A 210 -3.76 -16.27 12.78
C PHE A 210 -4.99 -16.38 13.67
N ALA A 211 -5.68 -17.53 13.65
CA ALA A 211 -6.85 -17.79 14.48
C ALA A 211 -6.50 -18.21 15.92
N LEU A 212 -5.41 -18.97 16.10
CA LEU A 212 -5.12 -19.67 17.36
C LEU A 212 -4.05 -18.99 18.22
N VAL A 213 -3.06 -18.34 17.59
CA VAL A 213 -1.92 -17.76 18.31
C VAL A 213 -2.24 -16.31 18.70
N PRO A 214 -2.24 -15.98 20.00
CA PRO A 214 -2.54 -14.62 20.46
C PRO A 214 -1.65 -13.59 19.76
N SER A 215 -2.26 -12.53 19.26
CA SER A 215 -1.60 -11.42 18.56
C SER A 215 -0.96 -11.78 17.21
N TRP A 216 -1.13 -13.00 16.70
CA TRP A 216 -0.66 -13.34 15.34
C TRP A 216 -1.37 -12.53 14.27
N ASN A 217 -2.62 -12.17 14.51
CA ASN A 217 -3.41 -11.30 13.65
C ASN A 217 -2.86 -9.87 13.51
N PHE A 218 -1.78 -9.48 14.20
CA PHE A 218 -1.09 -8.21 13.96
C PHE A 218 -0.02 -8.30 12.86
N ILE A 219 0.35 -9.51 12.42
CA ILE A 219 1.34 -9.70 11.35
C ILE A 219 0.69 -9.38 10.00
N ARG A 220 1.00 -8.20 9.47
CA ARG A 220 0.54 -7.75 8.14
C ARG A 220 1.33 -8.33 6.97
N GLN A 221 2.63 -8.59 7.17
CA GLN A 221 3.56 -8.98 6.09
C GLN A 221 4.22 -10.33 6.42
N PRO A 222 3.68 -11.45 5.90
CA PRO A 222 4.21 -12.79 6.16
C PRO A 222 5.67 -12.95 5.71
N ALA A 223 6.11 -12.25 4.65
CA ALA A 223 7.48 -12.28 4.15
C ALA A 223 8.57 -12.04 5.21
N LYS A 224 8.24 -11.39 6.34
CA LYS A 224 9.17 -11.19 7.46
C LYS A 224 9.67 -12.49 8.09
N PHE A 225 8.96 -13.61 7.93
CA PHE A 225 9.45 -14.93 8.35
C PHE A 225 10.70 -15.38 7.58
N GLN A 226 11.06 -14.70 6.49
CA GLN A 226 12.34 -14.90 5.81
C GLN A 226 13.55 -14.60 6.68
N VAL A 227 13.43 -13.82 7.75
CA VAL A 227 14.54 -13.66 8.71
C VAL A 227 14.90 -15.01 9.34
N LEU A 228 13.90 -15.83 9.66
CA LEU A 228 14.11 -17.18 10.20
C LEU A 228 14.61 -18.14 9.12
N ALA A 229 14.04 -18.06 7.91
CA ALA A 229 14.47 -18.88 6.78
C ALA A 229 15.93 -18.58 6.41
N GLY A 230 16.30 -17.31 6.28
CA GLY A 230 17.66 -16.86 5.98
C GLY A 230 18.68 -17.30 7.03
N LEU A 231 18.34 -17.21 8.32
CA LEU A 231 19.20 -17.72 9.39
C LEU A 231 19.42 -19.24 9.27
N ALA A 232 18.33 -20.01 9.15
CA ALA A 232 18.41 -21.46 9.03
C ALA A 232 19.20 -21.86 7.76
N LEU A 233 18.93 -21.19 6.65
CA LEU A 233 19.58 -21.43 5.38
C LEU A 233 21.07 -21.10 5.41
N ALA A 234 21.48 -20.00 6.04
CA ALA A 234 22.89 -19.63 6.16
C ALA A 234 23.70 -20.70 6.91
N VAL A 235 23.15 -21.23 8.01
CA VAL A 235 23.82 -22.30 8.78
C VAL A 235 23.87 -23.60 7.97
N LEU A 236 22.78 -23.98 7.30
CA LEU A 236 22.75 -25.18 6.45
C LEU A 236 23.70 -25.07 5.27
N ALA A 237 23.78 -23.89 4.64
CA ALA A 237 24.74 -23.61 3.59
C ALA A 237 26.19 -23.72 4.09
N ALA A 238 26.48 -23.25 5.30
CA ALA A 238 27.79 -23.41 5.92
C ALA A 238 28.16 -24.89 6.16
N VAL A 239 27.20 -25.71 6.61
CA VAL A 239 27.40 -27.17 6.75
C VAL A 239 27.63 -27.82 5.38
N GLY A 240 26.91 -27.39 4.35
CA GLY A 240 27.10 -27.84 2.96
C GLY A 240 28.48 -27.50 2.42
N THR A 241 28.93 -26.26 2.65
CA THR A 241 30.28 -25.80 2.31
C THR A 241 31.35 -26.63 3.01
N ALA A 242 31.19 -26.91 4.31
CA ALA A 242 32.10 -27.77 5.07
C ALA A 242 32.16 -29.21 4.51
N ALA A 243 31.03 -29.74 4.04
CA ALA A 243 30.97 -31.06 3.40
C ALA A 243 31.70 -31.10 2.05
N LEU A 244 31.74 -29.98 1.31
CA LEU A 244 32.50 -29.86 0.06
C LEU A 244 34.01 -29.73 0.31
N THR A 245 34.41 -28.99 1.34
CA THR A 245 35.84 -28.75 1.64
C THR A 245 36.52 -29.90 2.38
N GLY A 246 35.78 -30.68 3.17
CA GLY A 246 36.32 -31.76 4.02
C GLY A 246 36.94 -32.96 3.29
N ARG A 247 36.95 -32.99 1.95
CA ARG A 247 37.48 -34.12 1.15
C ARG A 247 38.90 -33.90 0.58
N GLY A 248 39.57 -32.77 0.82
CA GLY A 248 40.91 -32.50 0.28
C GLY A 248 41.89 -31.90 1.27
N ARG A 249 43.13 -32.41 1.34
CA ARG A 249 44.21 -31.98 2.25
C ARG A 249 44.94 -30.68 1.86
N GLY A 250 44.45 -29.93 0.86
CA GLY A 250 45.12 -28.71 0.37
C GLY A 250 44.65 -27.45 1.09
N ARG A 251 45.54 -26.76 1.80
CA ARG A 251 45.27 -25.47 2.49
C ARG A 251 44.67 -24.42 1.54
N ALA A 252 45.07 -24.42 0.27
CA ALA A 252 44.51 -23.54 -0.76
C ALA A 252 43.03 -23.83 -1.07
N ARG A 253 42.62 -25.11 -1.14
CA ARG A 253 41.21 -25.49 -1.41
C ARG A 253 40.29 -25.12 -0.26
N TRP A 254 40.81 -25.21 0.98
CA TRP A 254 40.05 -24.85 2.18
C TRP A 254 39.68 -23.36 2.23
N LEU A 255 40.50 -22.47 1.62
CA LEU A 255 40.21 -21.04 1.51
C LEU A 255 39.48 -20.67 0.21
N ALA A 256 39.86 -21.26 -0.92
CA ALA A 256 39.32 -20.88 -2.23
C ALA A 256 37.83 -21.22 -2.39
N ILE A 257 37.38 -22.39 -1.89
CA ILE A 257 35.98 -22.81 -2.04
C ILE A 257 35.03 -21.91 -1.23
N PRO A 258 35.24 -21.66 0.07
CA PRO A 258 34.39 -20.72 0.81
C PRO A 258 34.42 -19.31 0.23
N LEU A 259 35.58 -18.83 -0.25
CA LEU A 259 35.67 -17.52 -0.89
C LEU A 259 34.84 -17.48 -2.17
N LEU A 260 34.97 -18.47 -3.05
CA LEU A 260 34.20 -18.56 -4.29
C LEU A 260 32.69 -18.62 -4.01
N LEU A 261 32.28 -19.47 -3.06
CA LEU A 261 30.86 -19.61 -2.68
C LEU A 261 30.33 -18.34 -2.01
N GLY A 262 31.12 -17.71 -1.15
CA GLY A 262 30.79 -16.42 -0.54
C GLY A 262 30.63 -15.32 -1.59
N SER A 263 31.52 -15.26 -2.57
CA SER A 263 31.42 -14.35 -3.72
C SER A 263 30.20 -14.66 -4.58
N ALA A 264 29.89 -15.93 -4.84
CA ALA A 264 28.70 -16.32 -5.59
C ALA A 264 27.41 -15.89 -4.87
N ILE A 265 27.33 -16.08 -3.54
CA ILE A 265 26.22 -15.58 -2.72
C ILE A 265 26.18 -14.05 -2.77
N ALA A 266 27.30 -13.37 -2.62
CA ALA A 266 27.34 -11.90 -2.68
C ALA A 266 26.87 -11.37 -4.04
N VAL A 267 27.30 -11.98 -5.14
CA VAL A 267 26.87 -11.64 -6.52
C VAL A 267 25.38 -11.95 -6.72
N GLU A 268 24.88 -13.05 -6.17
CA GLU A 268 23.46 -13.43 -6.24
C GLU A 268 22.55 -12.49 -5.44
N TYR A 269 22.98 -12.08 -4.25
CA TYR A 269 22.20 -11.18 -3.38
C TYR A 269 22.42 -9.69 -3.68
N HIS A 270 23.41 -9.34 -4.49
CA HIS A 270 23.61 -7.97 -4.94
C HIS A 270 22.32 -7.48 -5.62
N PRO A 271 21.74 -6.33 -5.26
CA PRO A 271 20.47 -5.90 -5.86
C PRO A 271 20.60 -5.61 -7.37
N GLY A 272 21.82 -5.36 -7.85
CA GLY A 272 22.13 -5.06 -9.26
C GLY A 272 21.53 -3.75 -9.78
N ARG A 273 20.72 -3.09 -8.96
CA ARG A 273 20.08 -1.80 -9.21
C ARG A 273 20.61 -0.79 -8.20
N PRO A 274 20.84 0.46 -8.60
CA PRO A 274 21.15 1.52 -7.65
C PRO A 274 20.02 1.61 -6.62
N ALA A 275 20.38 1.81 -5.35
CA ALA A 275 19.39 2.13 -4.34
C ALA A 275 18.75 3.47 -4.72
N GLY A 276 17.44 3.50 -4.86
CA GLY A 276 16.72 4.76 -5.05
C GLY A 276 16.95 5.64 -3.83
N VAL A 277 17.55 6.81 -4.03
CA VAL A 277 17.71 7.83 -2.98
C VAL A 277 16.71 8.94 -3.27
N SER A 278 15.74 9.13 -2.38
CA SER A 278 14.88 10.30 -2.43
C SER A 278 15.64 11.50 -1.87
N LEU A 279 15.89 12.50 -2.71
CA LEU A 279 16.46 13.77 -2.28
C LEU A 279 15.36 14.57 -1.58
N VAL A 280 15.54 14.84 -0.29
CA VAL A 280 14.60 15.66 0.49
C VAL A 280 15.19 17.07 0.60
N PRO A 281 14.38 18.15 0.55
CA PRO A 281 14.89 19.51 0.61
C PRO A 281 15.79 19.75 1.83
N ALA A 282 16.97 20.32 1.61
CA ALA A 282 17.87 20.70 2.70
C ALA A 282 17.27 21.83 3.56
N ALA A 283 17.84 22.04 4.75
CA ALA A 283 17.50 23.22 5.56
C ALA A 283 17.66 24.50 4.72
N GLY A 284 16.72 25.42 4.84
CA GLY A 284 16.68 26.62 4.02
C GLY A 284 15.69 27.66 4.53
N PRO A 285 15.49 28.77 3.80
CA PRO A 285 14.68 29.90 4.24
C PRO A 285 13.24 29.52 4.61
N VAL A 286 12.64 28.53 3.91
CA VAL A 286 11.29 28.07 4.23
C VAL A 286 11.21 27.36 5.58
N PHE A 287 12.21 26.55 5.94
CA PHE A 287 12.25 25.87 7.22
C PHE A 287 12.56 26.85 8.37
N ALA A 288 13.35 27.90 8.10
CA ALA A 288 13.52 29.01 9.02
C ALA A 288 12.18 29.76 9.25
N GLN A 289 11.41 29.99 8.19
CA GLN A 289 10.06 30.59 8.28
C GLN A 289 9.09 29.73 9.11
N VAL A 290 9.15 28.40 8.97
CA VAL A 290 8.36 27.49 9.81
C VAL A 290 8.83 27.58 11.26
N ARG A 291 10.13 27.54 11.52
CA ARG A 291 10.70 27.69 12.87
C ARG A 291 10.26 28.98 13.56
N ALA A 292 10.26 30.09 12.83
CA ALA A 292 9.89 31.40 13.36
C ALA A 292 8.37 31.59 13.56
N GLY A 293 7.53 30.76 12.94
CA GLY A 293 6.10 31.03 12.88
C GLY A 293 5.25 30.39 13.97
N GLY A 294 5.84 29.67 14.91
CA GLY A 294 5.17 29.28 16.14
C GLY A 294 5.57 27.90 16.68
N PRO A 295 4.92 27.47 17.78
CA PRO A 295 5.28 26.25 18.50
C PRO A 295 4.75 24.98 17.84
N ARG A 296 3.86 25.08 16.84
CA ARG A 296 3.28 23.93 16.15
C ARG A 296 2.78 24.29 14.75
N ALA A 297 2.97 23.36 13.81
CA ALA A 297 2.47 23.47 12.45
C ALA A 297 1.65 22.22 12.05
N LEU A 298 0.78 22.35 11.05
CA LEU A 298 0.14 21.25 10.35
C LEU A 298 0.78 21.12 8.97
N TYR A 299 1.19 19.92 8.58
CA TYR A 299 1.78 19.65 7.28
C TYR A 299 0.75 18.96 6.37
N VAL A 300 0.59 19.46 5.14
CA VAL A 300 -0.42 19.03 4.15
C VAL A 300 0.35 18.58 2.90
N PRO A 301 0.06 17.42 2.29
CA PRO A 301 -1.08 16.55 2.55
C PRO A 301 -0.98 15.86 3.90
N PHE A 302 -2.15 15.61 4.47
CA PHE A 302 -2.36 15.16 5.82
C PHE A 302 -2.97 13.76 5.79
N TRP A 303 -2.24 12.78 6.33
CA TRP A 303 -2.65 11.38 6.36
C TRP A 303 -3.24 10.98 7.70
N PRO A 304 -3.99 9.86 7.74
CA PRO A 304 -4.45 9.27 8.99
C PRO A 304 -3.31 8.79 9.91
N GLY A 305 -2.04 8.83 9.49
CA GLY A 305 -0.87 8.63 10.35
C GLY A 305 -0.18 7.26 10.23
N ASP A 306 -0.70 6.35 9.41
CA ASP A 306 -0.12 5.03 9.12
C ASP A 306 0.60 4.95 7.75
N SER A 307 0.66 6.08 7.04
CA SER A 307 1.28 6.18 5.72
C SER A 307 2.77 6.52 5.82
N SER A 308 3.61 5.80 5.06
CA SER A 308 5.05 6.09 4.96
C SER A 308 5.35 7.48 4.38
N TYR A 309 4.42 8.08 3.62
CA TYR A 309 4.51 9.49 3.19
C TYR A 309 4.64 10.46 4.36
N SER A 310 4.21 10.05 5.57
CA SER A 310 4.35 10.86 6.78
C SER A 310 5.80 11.02 7.25
N GLY A 311 6.75 10.30 6.65
CA GLY A 311 8.19 10.50 6.86
C GLY A 311 8.66 11.90 6.48
N ILE A 312 8.01 12.57 5.52
CA ILE A 312 8.34 13.95 5.12
C ILE A 312 8.10 14.93 6.28
N TYR A 313 7.03 14.73 7.06
CA TYR A 313 6.68 15.61 8.19
C TYR A 313 7.67 15.42 9.34
N LEU A 314 8.07 14.17 9.58
CA LEU A 314 9.09 13.83 10.57
C LEU A 314 10.44 14.43 10.17
N TYR A 315 10.81 14.36 8.89
CA TYR A 315 12.02 14.99 8.38
C TYR A 315 11.98 16.52 8.57
N ALA A 316 10.89 17.17 8.16
CA ALA A 316 10.68 18.62 8.36
C ALA A 316 10.76 19.01 9.84
N THR A 317 10.27 18.15 10.76
CA THR A 317 10.41 18.35 12.21
C THR A 317 11.88 18.36 12.64
N THR A 318 12.74 17.49 12.08
CA THR A 318 14.18 17.47 12.42
C THR A 318 14.90 18.75 11.99
N LEU A 319 14.51 19.33 10.85
CA LEU A 319 15.07 20.57 10.33
C LEU A 319 14.55 21.80 11.08
N THR A 320 13.24 21.89 11.31
CA THR A 320 12.60 23.08 11.88
C THR A 320 12.69 23.11 13.40
N ARG A 321 12.71 21.93 14.04
CA ARG A 321 12.47 21.73 15.48
C ARG A 321 11.08 22.17 15.94
N VAL A 322 10.15 22.38 15.01
CA VAL A 322 8.74 22.67 15.28
C VAL A 322 7.98 21.35 15.29
N PRO A 323 7.31 20.99 16.40
CA PRO A 323 6.39 19.87 16.43
C PRO A 323 5.33 19.99 15.33
N MET A 324 5.21 18.96 14.49
CA MET A 324 4.10 18.85 13.55
C MET A 324 2.91 18.20 14.27
N LEU A 325 1.69 18.71 14.04
CA LEU A 325 0.47 18.12 14.59
C LEU A 325 0.25 16.70 14.02
N ASN A 326 0.67 16.48 12.78
CA ASN A 326 0.62 15.21 12.10
C ASN A 326 1.98 14.50 12.09
N GLY A 327 1.97 13.18 12.01
CA GLY A 327 3.18 12.36 12.01
C GLY A 327 2.90 10.91 11.63
N TYR A 328 3.92 10.07 11.79
CA TYR A 328 3.82 8.63 11.52
C TYR A 328 3.77 7.83 12.81
N SER A 329 2.83 6.88 12.89
CA SER A 329 2.84 5.83 13.91
C SER A 329 2.39 4.50 13.29
N ALA A 330 3.18 3.45 13.51
CA ALA A 330 2.77 2.08 13.19
C ALA A 330 1.58 1.61 14.06
N TRP A 331 1.33 2.32 15.17
CA TRP A 331 0.27 2.07 16.15
C TRP A 331 -0.57 3.32 16.28
N LEU A 332 -1.37 3.61 15.26
CA LEU A 332 -2.18 4.81 15.20
C LEU A 332 -3.24 4.80 16.31
N ASP A 333 -3.21 5.78 17.22
CA ASP A 333 -4.21 5.96 18.28
C ASP A 333 -5.56 6.39 17.69
N ARG A 334 -6.66 5.84 18.20
CA ARG A 334 -8.01 6.22 17.77
C ARG A 334 -8.31 7.69 18.06
N SER A 335 -7.79 8.25 19.16
CA SER A 335 -8.00 9.66 19.49
C SER A 335 -7.38 10.59 18.45
N TYR A 336 -6.22 10.23 17.88
CA TYR A 336 -5.66 11.01 16.77
C TYR A 336 -6.63 11.00 15.58
N LEU A 337 -7.23 9.86 15.25
CA LEU A 337 -8.20 9.82 14.16
C LEU A 337 -9.43 10.70 14.43
N THR A 338 -10.01 10.60 15.62
CA THR A 338 -11.26 11.29 15.95
C THR A 338 -11.06 12.77 16.24
N ASP A 339 -9.96 13.14 16.90
CA ASP A 339 -9.77 14.46 17.49
C ASP A 339 -8.85 15.35 16.64
N VAL A 340 -8.07 14.75 15.73
CA VAL A 340 -7.11 15.45 14.87
C VAL A 340 -7.39 15.19 13.40
N TYR A 341 -7.38 13.93 12.95
CA TYR A 341 -7.50 13.61 11.53
C TYR A 341 -8.86 13.99 10.95
N ARG A 342 -9.95 13.42 11.46
CA ARG A 342 -11.30 13.67 10.95
C ARG A 342 -11.69 15.15 11.00
N PRO A 343 -11.40 15.92 12.07
CA PRO A 343 -11.72 17.35 12.10
C PRO A 343 -10.87 18.22 11.18
N LEU A 344 -9.78 17.70 10.60
CA LEU A 344 -8.86 18.47 9.74
C LEU A 344 -8.66 17.83 8.36
N GLU A 345 -9.33 16.72 8.03
CA GLU A 345 -9.15 16.02 6.75
C GLU A 345 -9.56 16.88 5.54
N ALA A 346 -10.48 17.82 5.75
CA ALA A 346 -10.92 18.84 4.79
C ALA A 346 -9.78 19.76 4.31
N VAL A 347 -8.74 19.97 5.12
CA VAL A 347 -7.60 20.83 4.76
C VAL A 347 -6.84 20.26 3.56
N ASN A 348 -6.89 18.93 3.34
CA ASN A 348 -6.33 18.30 2.14
C ASN A 348 -6.97 18.79 0.84
N LEU A 349 -8.21 19.28 0.90
CA LEU A 349 -8.96 19.81 -0.23
C LEU A 349 -8.90 21.35 -0.30
N GLY A 350 -8.05 21.97 0.54
CA GLY A 350 -7.96 23.43 0.63
C GLY A 350 -9.13 24.07 1.36
N VAL A 351 -10.00 23.29 2.01
CA VAL A 351 -11.17 23.79 2.73
C VAL A 351 -10.83 23.94 4.21
N ILE A 352 -10.95 25.17 4.70
CA ILE A 352 -10.87 25.49 6.13
C ILE A 352 -12.09 26.34 6.44
N GLY A 353 -13.08 25.73 7.11
CA GLY A 353 -14.24 26.42 7.66
C GLY A 353 -14.02 26.79 9.13
N PRO A 354 -15.07 27.29 9.80
CA PRO A 354 -15.03 27.61 11.23
C PRO A 354 -14.63 26.42 12.11
N ASP A 355 -15.05 25.20 11.76
CA ASP A 355 -14.77 23.99 12.53
C ASP A 355 -13.30 23.57 12.41
N GLU A 356 -12.75 23.53 11.20
CA GLU A 356 -11.33 23.24 10.96
C GLU A 356 -10.46 24.33 11.59
N TYR A 357 -10.83 25.61 11.45
CA TYR A 357 -10.14 26.72 12.10
C TYR A 357 -10.13 26.56 13.62
N GLY A 358 -11.29 26.26 14.21
CA GLY A 358 -11.41 25.96 15.64
C GLY A 358 -10.51 24.80 16.06
N ALA A 359 -10.46 23.73 15.27
CA ALA A 359 -9.57 22.58 15.50
C ALA A 359 -8.08 22.96 15.44
N LEU A 360 -7.66 23.75 14.44
CA LEU A 360 -6.29 24.27 14.34
C LEU A 360 -5.92 25.10 15.58
N ARG A 361 -6.82 25.98 16.03
CA ARG A 361 -6.61 26.83 17.22
C ARG A 361 -6.56 26.00 18.50
N ARG A 362 -7.48 25.04 18.71
CA ARG A 362 -7.50 24.14 19.87
C ARG A 362 -6.20 23.34 19.99
N HIS A 363 -5.65 22.90 18.86
CA HIS A 363 -4.39 22.16 18.82
C HIS A 363 -3.15 23.07 18.82
N GLY A 364 -3.30 24.39 18.94
CA GLY A 364 -2.18 25.33 18.99
C GLY A 364 -1.41 25.47 17.68
N VAL A 365 -2.01 25.07 16.55
CA VAL A 365 -1.40 25.21 15.23
C VAL A 365 -1.37 26.69 14.83
N ARG A 366 -0.18 27.19 14.46
CA ARG A 366 0.03 28.56 14.00
C ARG A 366 0.36 28.65 12.52
N GLN A 367 0.74 27.53 11.91
CA GLN A 367 1.07 27.46 10.50
C GLN A 367 0.51 26.21 9.84
N VAL A 368 0.11 26.35 8.58
CA VAL A 368 -0.20 25.24 7.68
C VAL A 368 0.88 25.24 6.60
N VAL A 369 1.59 24.13 6.45
CA VAL A 369 2.65 23.93 5.46
C VAL A 369 2.10 23.01 4.39
N LEU A 370 1.97 23.49 3.16
CA LEU A 370 1.55 22.67 2.02
C LEU A 370 2.80 22.27 1.22
N ASP A 371 3.00 20.95 1.12
CA ASP A 371 3.99 20.31 0.27
C ASP A 371 3.30 19.74 -0.97
N ARG A 372 3.54 20.39 -2.10
CA ARG A 372 2.93 19.98 -3.36
C ARG A 372 3.51 18.69 -3.94
N ASP A 373 4.74 18.33 -3.58
CA ASP A 373 5.43 17.16 -4.17
C ASP A 373 4.90 15.84 -3.55
N ALA A 374 4.07 15.94 -2.50
CA ALA A 374 3.61 14.80 -1.71
C ALA A 374 2.11 14.47 -1.89
N PHE A 375 1.46 14.90 -2.98
CA PHE A 375 0.00 14.89 -3.18
C PHE A 375 -0.56 13.71 -4.02
N PRO A 376 -0.64 12.48 -3.51
CA PRO A 376 -1.25 11.38 -4.26
C PRO A 376 -2.78 11.48 -4.24
N VAL A 377 -3.40 10.94 -5.28
CA VAL A 377 -4.86 10.80 -5.46
C VAL A 377 -5.57 10.16 -4.26
N LYS A 378 -4.84 9.38 -3.45
CA LYS A 378 -5.37 8.75 -2.24
C LYS A 378 -5.73 9.77 -1.14
N VAL A 379 -5.04 10.90 -1.05
CA VAL A 379 -5.29 11.93 -0.02
C VAL A 379 -6.29 12.97 -0.50
N SER A 380 -6.08 13.46 -1.72
CA SER A 380 -6.98 14.38 -2.40
C SER A 380 -7.24 13.83 -3.79
N PRO A 381 -8.50 13.77 -4.23
CA PRO A 381 -8.81 13.36 -5.58
C PRO A 381 -8.43 14.43 -6.63
N PHE A 382 -8.03 15.62 -6.18
CA PHE A 382 -7.54 16.74 -7.01
C PHE A 382 -6.04 16.99 -6.77
N GLY A 383 -5.37 17.56 -7.78
CA GLY A 383 -3.96 17.94 -7.67
C GLY A 383 -3.68 19.05 -6.65
N PRO A 384 -2.40 19.28 -6.31
CA PRO A 384 -2.00 20.24 -5.27
C PRO A 384 -2.41 21.69 -5.59
N ALA A 385 -2.53 22.05 -6.88
CA ALA A 385 -2.98 23.36 -7.31
C ALA A 385 -4.41 23.69 -6.81
N PHE A 386 -5.31 22.71 -6.81
CA PHE A 386 -6.67 22.85 -6.30
C PHE A 386 -6.67 23.17 -4.80
N THR A 387 -5.94 22.37 -4.01
CA THR A 387 -5.78 22.59 -2.57
C THR A 387 -5.15 23.96 -2.29
N ARG A 388 -4.10 24.33 -3.03
CA ARG A 388 -3.44 25.64 -2.91
C ARG A 388 -4.42 26.79 -3.14
N ALA A 389 -5.25 26.72 -4.18
CA ALA A 389 -6.23 27.75 -4.48
C ALA A 389 -7.21 27.93 -3.30
N GLY A 390 -7.70 26.84 -2.72
CA GLY A 390 -8.55 26.87 -1.52
C GLY A 390 -7.85 27.48 -0.31
N LEU A 391 -6.61 27.06 -0.01
CA LEU A 391 -5.85 27.62 1.12
C LEU A 391 -5.54 29.12 0.96
N ARG A 392 -5.29 29.58 -0.28
CA ARG A 392 -5.09 31.02 -0.57
C ARG A 392 -6.36 31.83 -0.42
N ALA A 393 -7.50 31.26 -0.78
CA ALA A 393 -8.81 31.91 -0.64
C ALA A 393 -9.36 31.85 0.79
N SER A 394 -8.81 31.01 1.67
CA SER A 394 -9.31 30.85 3.03
C SER A 394 -9.22 32.15 3.84
N PRO A 395 -10.33 32.62 4.45
CA PRO A 395 -10.30 33.78 5.35
C PRO A 395 -9.53 33.50 6.65
N PHE A 396 -9.25 32.23 6.96
CA PHE A 396 -8.58 31.82 8.19
C PHE A 396 -7.06 31.79 8.06
N LEU A 397 -6.53 31.88 6.84
CA LEU A 397 -5.11 31.80 6.54
C LEU A 397 -4.58 33.11 5.94
N ALA A 398 -3.29 33.35 6.15
CA ALA A 398 -2.53 34.37 5.45
C ALA A 398 -1.31 33.69 4.82
N LEU A 399 -1.05 33.93 3.54
CA LEU A 399 0.16 33.43 2.90
C LEU A 399 1.38 34.09 3.56
N ALA A 400 2.21 33.28 4.23
CA ALA A 400 3.44 33.76 4.87
C ALA A 400 4.64 33.59 3.92
N ARG A 401 4.63 32.54 3.10
CA ARG A 401 5.67 32.29 2.10
C ARG A 401 5.14 31.45 0.93
N ALA A 402 5.38 31.94 -0.27
CA ALA A 402 5.24 31.18 -1.51
C ALA A 402 6.52 30.35 -1.77
N PRO A 403 6.45 29.27 -2.55
CA PRO A 403 7.61 28.53 -3.00
C PRO A 403 8.56 29.46 -3.77
N GLY A 404 9.85 29.13 -3.69
CA GLY A 404 10.88 29.67 -4.58
C GLY A 404 11.60 28.51 -5.25
N ASP A 405 12.63 28.81 -6.03
CA ASP A 405 13.37 27.79 -6.80
C ASP A 405 13.94 26.65 -5.94
N GLU A 406 14.20 26.92 -4.66
CA GLU A 406 14.83 25.97 -3.73
C GLU A 406 13.85 25.05 -3.00
N SER A 407 12.54 25.35 -2.95
CA SER A 407 11.60 24.58 -2.14
C SER A 407 10.17 24.52 -2.68
N PRO A 408 9.54 23.33 -2.66
CA PRO A 408 8.14 23.14 -3.08
C PRO A 408 7.12 23.61 -2.03
N LEU A 409 7.58 24.09 -0.86
CA LEU A 409 6.72 24.31 0.30
C LEU A 409 6.06 25.69 0.29
N TRP A 410 4.74 25.70 0.42
CA TRP A 410 3.95 26.88 0.75
C TRP A 410 3.74 26.94 2.26
N VAL A 411 3.90 28.13 2.85
CA VAL A 411 3.66 28.33 4.29
C VAL A 411 2.55 29.36 4.47
N PHE A 412 1.49 28.94 5.15
CA PHE A 412 0.38 29.79 5.54
C PHE A 412 0.40 29.99 7.06
N ARG A 413 0.14 31.21 7.51
CA ARG A 413 -0.10 31.53 8.92
C ARG A 413 -1.58 31.40 9.23
N VAL A 414 -1.91 30.72 10.31
CA VAL A 414 -3.28 30.69 10.87
C VAL A 414 -3.55 32.04 11.52
N ARG A 415 -4.53 32.78 11.02
CA ARG A 415 -4.86 34.11 11.52
C ARG A 415 -5.40 34.05 12.94
N GLU A 416 -5.15 35.10 13.71
CA GLU A 416 -5.75 35.25 15.05
C GLU A 416 -7.23 35.64 14.97
N THR A 417 -7.55 36.47 13.99
CA THR A 417 -8.92 36.85 13.64
C THR A 417 -9.14 36.51 12.16
N PRO A 418 -10.20 35.76 11.80
CA PRO A 418 -10.53 35.51 10.40
C PRO A 418 -10.69 36.82 9.62
N ALA A 419 -10.23 36.84 8.37
CA ALA A 419 -10.58 37.90 7.43
C ALA A 419 -12.04 37.76 6.99
N GLU A 420 -12.56 38.77 6.29
CA GLU A 420 -13.82 38.63 5.59
C GLU A 420 -13.72 37.50 4.56
N ALA A 421 -14.76 36.66 4.47
CA ALA A 421 -14.79 35.59 3.50
C ALA A 421 -14.83 36.19 2.08
N PRO A 422 -14.03 35.68 1.13
CA PRO A 422 -14.13 36.14 -0.24
C PRO A 422 -15.53 35.88 -0.79
N THR A 423 -16.09 36.84 -1.52
CA THR A 423 -17.41 36.75 -2.17
C THR A 423 -17.37 35.99 -3.50
N GLY A 424 -16.19 35.56 -3.93
CA GLY A 424 -15.98 34.82 -5.17
C GLY A 424 -16.42 33.35 -5.08
N PRO A 425 -16.59 32.68 -6.24
CA PRO A 425 -16.88 31.25 -6.27
C PRO A 425 -15.74 30.46 -5.63
N LEU A 426 -16.09 29.32 -5.02
CA LEU A 426 -15.11 28.37 -4.53
C LEU A 426 -14.27 27.81 -5.70
N PRO A 427 -13.00 27.45 -5.46
CA PRO A 427 -12.18 26.81 -6.48
C PRO A 427 -12.87 25.57 -7.07
N THR A 428 -12.81 25.44 -8.39
CA THR A 428 -13.28 24.25 -9.13
C THR A 428 -12.10 23.56 -9.80
N SER A 429 -12.30 22.33 -10.28
CA SER A 429 -11.30 21.63 -11.09
C SER A 429 -11.94 21.07 -12.37
N ALA A 430 -11.20 21.16 -13.49
CA ALA A 430 -11.55 20.48 -14.72
C ALA A 430 -11.25 18.97 -14.68
N ILE A 431 -10.54 18.51 -13.65
CA ILE A 431 -10.21 17.11 -13.43
C ILE A 431 -11.44 16.41 -12.87
N GLY A 432 -12.01 15.53 -13.68
CA GLY A 432 -13.07 14.61 -13.26
C GLY A 432 -12.52 13.44 -12.48
N LEU A 433 -13.40 12.80 -11.72
CA LEU A 433 -13.14 11.58 -10.98
C LEU A 433 -13.83 10.42 -11.66
N HIS A 434 -13.13 9.33 -11.86
CA HIS A 434 -13.64 8.18 -12.59
C HIS A 434 -13.50 6.90 -11.77
N TRP A 435 -14.55 6.09 -11.75
CA TRP A 435 -14.55 4.76 -11.15
C TRP A 435 -15.18 3.74 -12.09
N GLU A 436 -14.45 2.65 -12.33
CA GLU A 436 -14.97 1.44 -12.97
C GLU A 436 -15.86 0.71 -11.98
N ALA A 437 -17.05 0.26 -12.39
CA ALA A 437 -18.02 -0.37 -11.49
C ALA A 437 -17.45 -1.66 -10.87
N GLU A 438 -16.65 -2.43 -11.62
CA GLU A 438 -16.03 -3.65 -11.11
C GLU A 438 -14.93 -3.40 -10.06
N SER A 439 -14.50 -2.14 -9.89
CA SER A 439 -13.58 -1.73 -8.84
C SER A 439 -14.29 -1.27 -7.55
N LEU A 440 -15.61 -1.11 -7.60
CA LEU A 440 -16.45 -0.72 -6.48
C LEU A 440 -17.09 -1.93 -5.79
N ALA A 441 -17.57 -1.72 -4.57
CA ALA A 441 -18.30 -2.75 -3.85
C ALA A 441 -19.70 -2.93 -4.47
N HIS A 442 -20.21 -4.16 -4.42
CA HIS A 442 -21.55 -4.54 -4.86
C HIS A 442 -22.10 -5.61 -3.91
N ASP A 443 -23.42 -5.64 -3.70
CA ASP A 443 -24.07 -6.67 -2.88
C ASP A 443 -24.86 -7.68 -3.72
N THR A 444 -25.08 -7.39 -5.01
CA THR A 444 -25.75 -8.25 -5.98
C THR A 444 -25.08 -8.14 -7.35
N GLY A 445 -25.42 -9.07 -8.23
CA GLY A 445 -24.82 -9.22 -9.54
C GLY A 445 -23.42 -9.84 -9.51
N GLU A 446 -22.80 -9.89 -10.68
CA GLU A 446 -21.45 -10.39 -10.88
C GLU A 446 -20.66 -9.46 -11.80
N ILE A 447 -19.33 -9.53 -11.69
CA ILE A 447 -18.43 -8.93 -12.67
C ILE A 447 -18.42 -9.83 -13.91
N ALA A 448 -18.78 -9.28 -15.06
CA ALA A 448 -18.81 -9.97 -16.34
C ALA A 448 -17.97 -9.27 -17.40
N GLU A 449 -17.39 -10.06 -18.30
CA GLU A 449 -16.68 -9.55 -19.47
C GLU A 449 -17.68 -9.00 -20.48
N ASP A 450 -17.41 -7.79 -20.98
CA ASP A 450 -18.19 -7.09 -21.98
C ASP A 450 -17.27 -6.19 -22.82
N SER A 451 -17.04 -6.57 -24.07
CA SER A 451 -16.15 -5.84 -24.99
C SER A 451 -16.63 -4.42 -25.34
N THR A 452 -17.88 -4.07 -25.00
CA THR A 452 -18.46 -2.74 -25.22
C THR A 452 -18.38 -1.84 -23.99
N ALA A 453 -17.99 -2.40 -22.84
CA ALA A 453 -17.82 -1.69 -21.58
C ALA A 453 -16.44 -1.02 -21.48
N SER A 454 -16.32 -0.04 -20.58
CA SER A 454 -15.03 0.50 -20.20
C SER A 454 -14.19 -0.62 -19.62
N ASN A 455 -12.93 -0.72 -20.05
CA ASN A 455 -12.01 -1.75 -19.57
C ASN A 455 -12.49 -3.20 -19.80
N GLY A 456 -13.47 -3.41 -20.69
CA GLY A 456 -13.95 -4.73 -21.08
C GLY A 456 -14.80 -5.45 -20.04
N ARG A 457 -15.25 -4.79 -18.96
CA ARG A 457 -16.00 -5.44 -17.87
C ARG A 457 -17.12 -4.57 -17.33
N VAL A 458 -18.13 -5.21 -16.76
CA VAL A 458 -19.26 -4.55 -16.07
C VAL A 458 -19.65 -5.29 -14.81
N VAL A 459 -20.39 -4.63 -13.92
CA VAL A 459 -21.19 -5.33 -12.90
C VAL A 459 -22.61 -5.49 -13.42
N GLN A 460 -23.07 -6.73 -13.58
CA GLN A 460 -24.39 -7.05 -14.14
C GLN A 460 -25.22 -7.94 -13.20
N ALA A 461 -26.53 -7.77 -13.24
CA ALA A 461 -27.51 -8.63 -12.58
C ALA A 461 -28.63 -9.04 -13.52
N THR A 462 -29.16 -10.24 -13.29
CA THR A 462 -30.21 -10.88 -14.09
C THR A 462 -31.31 -11.45 -13.19
N ALA A 463 -32.56 -11.14 -13.51
CA ALA A 463 -33.73 -11.65 -12.82
C ALA A 463 -33.76 -13.19 -12.81
N GLY A 464 -34.15 -13.76 -11.66
CA GLY A 464 -34.17 -15.21 -11.43
C GLY A 464 -32.79 -15.83 -11.11
N ARG A 465 -31.70 -15.08 -11.30
CA ARG A 465 -30.34 -15.50 -10.91
C ARG A 465 -29.85 -14.72 -9.69
N ASP A 466 -29.96 -13.40 -9.77
CA ASP A 466 -29.47 -12.48 -8.75
C ASP A 466 -30.64 -11.91 -7.93
N HIS A 467 -30.39 -11.50 -6.69
CA HIS A 467 -31.41 -10.87 -5.86
C HIS A 467 -31.44 -9.34 -6.09
N PRO A 468 -32.56 -8.64 -5.83
CA PRO A 468 -32.56 -7.18 -5.82
C PRO A 468 -31.49 -6.61 -4.88
N GLY A 469 -30.84 -5.50 -5.24
CA GLY A 469 -29.70 -4.97 -4.48
C GLY A 469 -28.94 -3.84 -5.20
N PHE A 470 -27.81 -3.42 -4.64
CA PHE A 470 -26.85 -2.50 -5.23
C PHE A 470 -25.87 -3.21 -6.17
N LEU A 471 -25.99 -2.91 -7.48
CA LEU A 471 -24.98 -3.27 -8.49
C LEU A 471 -23.66 -2.54 -8.26
N LEU A 472 -23.69 -1.38 -7.62
CA LEU A 472 -22.49 -0.75 -7.06
C LEU A 472 -22.83 0.15 -5.89
N PHE A 473 -21.85 0.32 -5.01
CA PHE A 473 -21.79 1.34 -3.98
C PHE A 473 -20.33 1.69 -3.61
N GLY A 474 -20.03 2.95 -3.31
CA GLY A 474 -18.69 3.44 -2.98
C GLY A 474 -18.29 4.68 -3.77
N PRO A 475 -17.03 5.16 -3.74
CA PRO A 475 -15.91 4.71 -2.90
C PRO A 475 -15.71 5.55 -1.63
N TYR A 476 -16.71 6.36 -1.21
CA TYR A 476 -16.64 7.22 -0.02
C TYR A 476 -15.53 8.29 -0.10
N ARG A 477 -15.41 8.95 -1.26
CA ARG A 477 -14.36 9.94 -1.51
C ARG A 477 -14.77 11.30 -0.97
N LEU A 478 -13.85 11.97 -0.28
CA LEU A 478 -14.09 13.34 0.18
C LEU A 478 -14.20 14.27 -1.03
N LEU A 479 -15.31 14.98 -1.13
CA LEU A 479 -15.49 16.08 -2.08
C LEU A 479 -15.57 17.41 -1.32
N PRO A 480 -14.98 18.49 -1.85
CA PRO A 480 -15.16 19.83 -1.31
C PRO A 480 -16.57 20.35 -1.59
N PRO A 481 -16.96 21.48 -0.96
CA PRO A 481 -18.24 22.09 -1.26
C PRO A 481 -18.32 22.53 -2.72
N GLY A 482 -19.47 22.31 -3.34
CA GLY A 482 -19.69 22.64 -4.75
C GLY A 482 -20.88 21.92 -5.36
N ALA A 483 -21.28 22.38 -6.54
CA ALA A 483 -22.24 21.68 -7.39
C ALA A 483 -21.49 20.71 -8.31
N TYR A 484 -22.03 19.51 -8.44
CA TYR A 484 -21.43 18.40 -9.18
C TYR A 484 -22.45 17.72 -10.08
N ARG A 485 -21.92 16.95 -11.03
CA ARG A 485 -22.69 16.03 -11.87
C ARG A 485 -22.02 14.66 -11.81
N ALA A 486 -22.78 13.64 -11.42
CA ALA A 486 -22.37 12.24 -11.52
C ALA A 486 -23.02 11.61 -12.74
N THR A 487 -22.23 11.09 -13.67
CA THR A 487 -22.69 10.42 -14.88
C THR A 487 -22.50 8.91 -14.70
N TYR A 488 -23.59 8.17 -14.73
CA TYR A 488 -23.61 6.70 -14.66
C TYR A 488 -23.74 6.12 -16.05
N ARG A 489 -22.86 5.19 -16.41
CA ARG A 489 -22.95 4.46 -17.68
C ARG A 489 -23.62 3.11 -17.46
N LEU A 490 -24.78 2.92 -18.07
CA LEU A 490 -25.73 1.85 -17.74
C LEU A 490 -26.25 1.16 -19.00
N ARG A 491 -26.59 -0.13 -18.89
CA ARG A 491 -27.34 -0.87 -19.92
C ARG A 491 -28.28 -1.87 -19.26
N GLY A 492 -29.37 -2.26 -19.91
CA GLY A 492 -30.24 -3.31 -19.40
C GLY A 492 -31.39 -3.64 -20.33
N ALA A 493 -32.34 -4.43 -19.83
CA ALA A 493 -33.57 -4.75 -20.52
C ALA A 493 -34.65 -5.15 -19.51
N GLY A 494 -35.77 -4.42 -19.49
CA GLY A 494 -36.91 -4.70 -18.63
C GLY A 494 -36.65 -4.51 -17.14
N SER A 495 -35.83 -3.53 -16.77
CA SER A 495 -35.40 -3.29 -15.38
C SER A 495 -35.55 -1.83 -14.97
N ARG A 496 -35.61 -1.54 -13.66
CA ARG A 496 -35.44 -0.18 -13.11
C ARG A 496 -34.20 -0.10 -12.22
N LEU A 497 -33.46 1.00 -12.38
CA LEU A 497 -32.38 1.37 -11.47
C LEU A 497 -32.72 2.66 -10.72
N ALA A 498 -32.49 2.64 -9.41
CA ALA A 498 -32.44 3.84 -8.58
C ALA A 498 -30.97 4.25 -8.38
N LEU A 499 -30.59 5.36 -9.00
CA LEU A 499 -29.27 5.96 -8.92
C LEU A 499 -29.27 6.97 -7.78
N GLN A 500 -28.27 6.92 -6.91
CA GLN A 500 -28.16 7.83 -5.78
C GLN A 500 -26.71 8.28 -5.58
N VAL A 501 -26.55 9.58 -5.35
CA VAL A 501 -25.34 10.17 -4.78
C VAL A 501 -25.65 10.47 -3.33
N THR A 502 -24.85 9.93 -2.41
CA THR A 502 -25.15 9.97 -0.97
C THR A 502 -23.92 10.33 -0.14
N THR A 503 -24.16 10.71 1.11
CA THR A 503 -23.12 10.85 2.13
C THR A 503 -23.58 10.22 3.45
N ALA A 504 -22.72 10.27 4.47
CA ALA A 504 -22.93 9.67 5.79
C ALA A 504 -23.28 8.17 5.71
N GLY A 505 -22.64 7.44 4.79
CA GLY A 505 -22.90 6.01 4.57
C GLY A 505 -24.28 5.73 3.99
N GLY A 506 -24.80 6.62 3.15
CA GLY A 506 -26.12 6.48 2.54
C GLY A 506 -27.29 7.08 3.28
N ARG A 507 -27.06 7.65 4.46
CA ARG A 507 -28.14 8.21 5.29
C ARG A 507 -28.65 9.56 4.76
N GLN A 508 -27.85 10.24 3.96
CA GLN A 508 -28.22 11.52 3.34
C GLN A 508 -28.05 11.40 1.82
N VAL A 509 -29.14 11.60 1.08
CA VAL A 509 -29.13 11.64 -0.38
C VAL A 509 -28.85 13.07 -0.83
N LEU A 510 -27.83 13.24 -1.66
CA LEU A 510 -27.41 14.53 -2.23
C LEU A 510 -27.99 14.75 -3.63
N GLY A 511 -28.25 13.66 -4.35
CA GLY A 511 -28.89 13.65 -5.66
C GLY A 511 -29.39 12.24 -5.98
N ALA A 512 -30.47 12.14 -6.77
CA ALA A 512 -31.03 10.87 -7.16
C ALA A 512 -31.69 10.95 -8.54
N ALA A 513 -31.72 9.81 -9.23
CA ALA A 513 -32.50 9.61 -10.44
C ALA A 513 -33.07 8.19 -10.46
N GLU A 514 -34.26 8.01 -11.02
CA GLU A 514 -34.80 6.70 -11.34
C GLU A 514 -34.81 6.53 -12.86
N ILE A 515 -34.34 5.38 -13.34
CA ILE A 515 -34.26 5.13 -14.77
C ILE A 515 -34.75 3.72 -15.11
N ARG A 516 -35.65 3.64 -16.09
CA ARG A 516 -36.11 2.38 -16.67
C ARG A 516 -35.20 1.97 -17.81
N LEU A 517 -34.57 0.81 -17.72
CA LEU A 517 -33.73 0.22 -18.77
C LEU A 517 -34.63 -0.63 -19.68
N ASP A 518 -35.02 -0.07 -20.82
CA ASP A 518 -35.70 -0.83 -21.87
C ASP A 518 -34.68 -1.67 -22.66
N ALA A 519 -35.13 -2.54 -23.57
CA ALA A 519 -34.28 -3.49 -24.28
C ALA A 519 -33.34 -2.81 -25.31
N ASP A 520 -32.32 -2.11 -24.81
CA ASP A 520 -31.29 -1.44 -25.60
C ASP A 520 -29.95 -2.16 -25.44
N PRO A 521 -29.32 -2.64 -26.53
CA PRO A 521 -27.99 -3.24 -26.48
C PRO A 521 -26.86 -2.22 -26.21
N ALA A 522 -27.12 -0.92 -26.34
CA ALA A 522 -26.13 0.13 -26.12
C ALA A 522 -26.11 0.61 -24.65
N PHE A 523 -24.94 1.06 -24.21
CA PHE A 523 -24.84 1.81 -22.96
C PHE A 523 -25.42 3.21 -23.14
N ARG A 524 -26.15 3.66 -22.13
CA ARG A 524 -26.60 5.03 -21.97
C ARG A 524 -25.94 5.68 -20.77
N ASP A 525 -25.69 6.97 -20.89
CA ASP A 525 -25.16 7.79 -19.81
C ASP A 525 -26.33 8.51 -19.14
N VAL A 526 -26.39 8.46 -17.80
CA VAL A 526 -27.44 9.09 -16.99
C VAL A 526 -26.81 10.03 -15.98
N ASP A 527 -27.14 11.31 -16.08
CA ASP A 527 -26.63 12.34 -15.19
C ASP A 527 -27.49 12.47 -13.93
N VAL A 528 -26.82 12.56 -12.78
CA VAL A 528 -27.40 12.84 -11.47
C VAL A 528 -26.72 14.11 -10.94
N PRO A 529 -27.38 15.28 -11.03
CA PRO A 529 -26.85 16.50 -10.41
C PRO A 529 -26.96 16.41 -8.89
N PHE A 530 -25.98 16.95 -8.19
CA PHE A 530 -25.97 17.02 -6.73
C PHE A 530 -25.15 18.20 -6.21
N VAL A 531 -25.39 18.59 -4.96
CA VAL A 531 -24.64 19.65 -4.28
C VAL A 531 -24.04 19.08 -3.01
N VAL A 532 -22.80 19.50 -2.72
CA VAL A 532 -22.09 19.21 -1.48
C VAL A 532 -21.95 20.53 -0.73
N ASP A 533 -22.63 20.67 0.41
CA ASP A 533 -22.62 21.94 1.17
C ASP A 533 -21.37 22.11 2.04
N ARG A 534 -20.79 20.98 2.46
CA ARG A 534 -19.59 20.89 3.30
C ARG A 534 -18.76 19.70 2.86
N VAL A 535 -17.45 19.70 3.15
CA VAL A 535 -16.60 18.54 2.87
C VAL A 535 -17.24 17.28 3.44
N ALA A 536 -17.45 16.28 2.59
CA ALA A 536 -18.12 15.05 2.99
C ALA A 536 -17.62 13.86 2.18
N PRO A 537 -17.56 12.65 2.76
CA PRO A 537 -17.32 11.44 2.00
C PRO A 537 -18.56 11.12 1.17
N VAL A 538 -18.43 11.20 -0.14
CA VAL A 538 -19.49 10.97 -1.11
C VAL A 538 -19.39 9.55 -1.67
N GLU A 539 -20.56 8.93 -1.80
CA GLU A 539 -20.77 7.57 -2.26
C GLU A 539 -21.80 7.56 -3.39
N TYR A 540 -21.51 6.81 -4.45
CA TYR A 540 -22.37 6.62 -5.62
C TYR A 540 -22.98 5.24 -5.55
N ARG A 541 -24.29 5.13 -5.80
CA ARG A 541 -25.04 3.89 -5.72
C ARG A 541 -25.89 3.68 -6.97
N ALA A 542 -26.01 2.43 -7.40
CA ALA A 542 -26.98 2.01 -8.40
C ALA A 542 -27.73 0.78 -7.87
N ARG A 543 -28.98 0.98 -7.43
CA ARG A 543 -29.84 -0.09 -6.90
C ARG A 543 -30.74 -0.64 -8.00
N TRP A 544 -30.67 -1.95 -8.19
CA TRP A 544 -31.49 -2.75 -9.08
C TRP A 544 -32.73 -3.30 -8.39
N ASP A 545 -33.86 -3.27 -9.09
CA ASP A 545 -35.18 -3.67 -8.60
C ASP A 545 -35.41 -5.18 -8.57
N GLY A 546 -34.54 -5.97 -9.21
CA GLY A 546 -34.69 -7.42 -9.33
C GLY A 546 -35.42 -7.88 -10.59
N GLU A 547 -35.87 -6.95 -11.42
CA GLU A 547 -36.57 -7.25 -12.68
C GLU A 547 -35.61 -7.14 -13.87
N GLY A 548 -35.86 -7.96 -14.90
CA GLY A 548 -35.11 -7.92 -16.16
C GLY A 548 -33.60 -8.12 -16.00
N ARG A 549 -32.83 -7.33 -16.75
CA ARG A 549 -31.36 -7.30 -16.68
C ARG A 549 -30.88 -5.87 -16.52
N ALA A 550 -29.84 -5.68 -15.73
CA ALA A 550 -29.16 -4.40 -15.59
C ALA A 550 -27.66 -4.59 -15.48
N ALA A 551 -26.89 -3.68 -16.06
CA ALA A 551 -25.45 -3.62 -16.00
C ALA A 551 -25.00 -2.19 -15.76
N VAL A 552 -24.00 -2.02 -14.91
CA VAL A 552 -23.31 -0.75 -14.67
C VAL A 552 -21.86 -0.89 -15.06
N ASP A 553 -21.40 0.07 -15.85
CA ASP A 553 -20.03 0.10 -16.37
C ASP A 553 -19.18 1.07 -15.56
N THR A 554 -19.53 2.36 -15.53
CA THR A 554 -18.72 3.38 -14.84
C THR A 554 -19.56 4.42 -14.11
N VAL A 555 -18.89 5.13 -13.18
CA VAL A 555 -19.37 6.39 -12.61
C VAL A 555 -18.30 7.46 -12.80
N HIS A 556 -18.65 8.56 -13.46
CA HIS A 556 -17.79 9.72 -13.68
C HIS A 556 -18.35 10.95 -12.97
N VAL A 557 -17.51 11.74 -12.31
CA VAL A 557 -17.94 12.90 -11.52
C VAL A 557 -17.10 14.12 -11.81
N VAL A 558 -17.77 15.21 -12.15
CA VAL A 558 -17.17 16.51 -12.43
C VAL A 558 -17.90 17.62 -11.67
N PHE A 559 -17.22 18.75 -11.46
CA PHE A 559 -17.91 19.97 -11.07
C PHE A 559 -18.96 20.34 -12.13
N ALA A 560 -20.13 20.78 -11.71
CA ALA A 560 -21.24 21.08 -12.62
C ALA A 560 -20.90 22.18 -13.64
N THR A 561 -20.01 23.11 -13.26
CA THR A 561 -19.53 24.21 -14.10
C THR A 561 -18.36 23.82 -15.00
N ALA A 562 -17.72 22.65 -14.78
CA ALA A 562 -16.60 22.22 -15.59
C ALA A 562 -17.06 21.64 -16.93
N PRO A 563 -16.46 22.04 -18.06
CA PRO A 563 -16.75 21.42 -19.35
C PRO A 563 -16.36 19.94 -19.36
N ASP A 564 -17.15 19.12 -20.06
CA ASP A 564 -16.92 17.68 -20.20
C ASP A 564 -17.17 17.18 -21.64
N PRO A 565 -16.12 16.78 -22.40
CA PRO A 565 -14.71 16.84 -22.04
C PRO A 565 -14.16 18.26 -21.96
N ALA A 566 -13.27 18.54 -21.00
CA ALA A 566 -12.54 19.81 -20.99
C ALA A 566 -11.53 19.82 -22.14
N PRO A 567 -11.38 20.94 -22.86
CA PRO A 567 -10.60 20.99 -24.09
C PRO A 567 -9.09 20.89 -23.83
N ALA A 568 -8.62 21.27 -22.64
CA ALA A 568 -7.23 21.19 -22.26
C ALA A 568 -7.09 21.14 -20.73
N PHE A 569 -5.94 20.66 -20.27
CA PHE A 569 -5.58 20.59 -18.85
C PHE A 569 -4.19 21.17 -18.67
N LEU A 570 -4.05 22.00 -17.65
CA LEU A 570 -2.74 22.46 -17.20
C LEU A 570 -2.04 21.30 -16.49
N VAL A 571 -0.80 21.03 -16.84
CA VAL A 571 -0.05 19.92 -16.23
C VAL A 571 0.15 20.17 -14.73
N ALA A 572 0.27 21.44 -14.32
CA ALA A 572 0.34 21.84 -12.91
C ALA A 572 -0.96 21.56 -12.11
N GLU A 573 -2.10 21.34 -12.77
CA GLU A 573 -3.35 20.96 -12.10
C GLU A 573 -3.47 19.44 -11.92
N LEU A 574 -2.75 18.66 -12.74
CA LEU A 574 -2.81 17.20 -12.72
C LEU A 574 -2.09 16.60 -11.51
N PRO A 575 -2.35 15.33 -11.17
CA PRO A 575 -1.47 14.56 -10.30
C PRO A 575 -0.06 14.44 -10.93
N HIS A 576 0.94 15.07 -10.31
CA HIS A 576 2.33 15.08 -10.78
C HIS A 576 3.36 15.06 -9.64
N GLU A 577 4.58 14.64 -9.96
CA GLU A 577 5.79 14.67 -9.10
C GLU A 577 6.78 15.77 -9.55
N LEU A 578 6.34 16.67 -10.42
CA LEU A 578 7.12 17.78 -10.96
C LEU A 578 7.16 18.99 -10.04
N ALA A 579 8.24 19.78 -10.13
CA ALA A 579 8.33 21.06 -9.44
C ALA A 579 7.57 22.14 -10.22
N GLU A 580 6.58 22.82 -9.65
CA GLU A 580 5.98 23.96 -10.37
C GLU A 580 6.87 25.21 -10.25
N ARG A 581 7.08 25.91 -11.37
CA ARG A 581 7.88 27.14 -11.44
C ARG A 581 7.09 28.22 -12.17
N ALA A 582 7.23 29.46 -11.68
CA ALA A 582 6.66 30.60 -12.36
C ALA A 582 7.31 30.75 -13.73
N ASP A 583 6.48 30.93 -14.75
CA ASP A 583 6.91 31.02 -16.14
C ASP A 583 5.92 31.89 -16.91
N PRO A 584 6.27 33.14 -17.25
CA PRO A 584 5.33 34.06 -17.89
C PRO A 584 4.84 33.58 -19.26
N ASP A 585 5.54 32.63 -19.90
CA ASP A 585 5.13 32.06 -21.19
C ASP A 585 4.21 30.82 -21.04
N ALA A 586 4.04 30.31 -19.82
CA ALA A 586 3.10 29.24 -19.52
C ALA A 586 1.65 29.76 -19.58
N ALA A 587 0.69 28.87 -19.83
CA ALA A 587 -0.69 29.25 -20.12
C ALA A 587 -1.39 29.99 -18.97
N ASP A 588 -0.97 29.73 -17.72
CA ASP A 588 -1.46 30.40 -16.50
C ASP A 588 -0.35 31.11 -15.72
N GLY A 589 0.84 31.29 -16.33
CA GLY A 589 2.02 31.83 -15.66
C GLY A 589 2.76 30.80 -14.78
N LEU A 590 2.37 29.52 -14.80
CA LEU A 590 2.98 28.44 -14.03
C LEU A 590 3.19 27.19 -14.91
N ALA A 591 4.37 26.58 -14.82
CA ALA A 591 4.63 25.32 -15.52
C ALA A 591 5.22 24.27 -14.59
N ALA A 592 4.94 23.01 -14.89
CA ALA A 592 5.46 21.86 -14.17
C ALA A 592 6.84 21.49 -14.74
N TYR A 593 7.88 21.64 -13.94
CA TYR A 593 9.28 21.48 -14.32
C TYR A 593 9.87 20.15 -13.84
N ALA A 594 10.39 19.36 -14.78
CA ALA A 594 11.17 18.16 -14.54
C ALA A 594 12.66 18.52 -14.47
N ASP A 595 13.22 18.48 -13.26
CA ASP A 595 14.65 18.72 -13.02
C ASP A 595 15.45 17.43 -13.29
N PRO A 596 16.46 17.43 -14.20
CA PRO A 596 17.23 16.24 -14.54
C PRO A 596 18.01 15.66 -13.36
N THR A 597 18.20 16.43 -12.29
CA THR A 597 18.93 16.00 -11.09
C THR A 597 18.02 15.47 -9.98
N ARG A 598 16.71 15.69 -10.07
CA ARG A 598 15.75 15.38 -8.99
C ARG A 598 14.53 14.59 -9.42
N ALA A 599 13.98 14.89 -10.60
CA ALA A 599 12.78 14.23 -11.08
C ALA A 599 13.07 12.75 -11.37
N PRO A 600 12.16 11.83 -11.02
CA PRO A 600 12.36 10.42 -11.27
C PRO A 600 12.42 10.14 -12.78
N HIS A 601 13.23 9.16 -13.16
CA HIS A 601 13.26 8.66 -14.52
C HIS A 601 12.11 7.65 -14.75
N ASP A 602 10.88 8.12 -14.50
CA ASP A 602 9.64 7.34 -14.51
C ASP A 602 8.46 8.29 -14.86
N VAL A 603 7.22 7.81 -14.76
CA VAL A 603 6.00 8.60 -14.92
C VAL A 603 5.99 9.76 -13.92
N VAL A 604 6.20 10.97 -14.43
CA VAL A 604 6.26 12.21 -13.64
C VAL A 604 4.92 12.91 -13.51
N TRP A 605 3.97 12.62 -14.40
CA TRP A 605 2.57 13.03 -14.29
C TRP A 605 1.67 12.08 -15.08
N SER A 606 0.39 12.05 -14.69
CA SER A 606 -0.64 11.26 -15.34
C SER A 606 -1.99 11.97 -15.25
N GLY A 607 -2.94 11.58 -16.08
CA GLY A 607 -4.29 12.09 -16.09
C GLY A 607 -4.57 13.20 -17.11
N PRO A 608 -5.80 13.71 -17.11
CA PRO A 608 -6.92 13.25 -16.27
C PRO A 608 -7.47 11.91 -16.77
N THR A 609 -8.00 11.10 -15.86
CA THR A 609 -8.71 9.88 -16.23
C THR A 609 -10.07 10.23 -16.83
N ARG A 610 -10.32 9.90 -18.10
CA ARG A 610 -11.58 10.30 -18.78
C ARG A 610 -11.97 9.36 -19.92
N ARG A 611 -13.27 9.17 -20.13
CA ARG A 611 -13.82 8.41 -21.26
C ARG A 611 -13.80 9.20 -22.57
N TYR A 612 -13.34 8.54 -23.63
CA TYR A 612 -13.41 9.06 -25.00
C TYR A 612 -14.12 8.05 -25.90
N PRO A 613 -14.96 8.48 -26.86
CA PRO A 613 -15.62 7.57 -27.80
C PRO A 613 -14.63 6.90 -28.75
N ALA A 614 -15.04 5.84 -29.45
CA ALA A 614 -14.21 5.25 -30.50
C ALA A 614 -13.82 6.30 -31.56
N GLY A 615 -12.59 6.22 -32.08
CA GLY A 615 -12.09 7.18 -33.06
C GLY A 615 -10.59 7.35 -33.07
N ARG A 616 -10.10 8.19 -33.98
CA ARG A 616 -8.69 8.62 -34.05
C ARG A 616 -8.51 9.94 -33.30
N TYR A 617 -7.42 10.07 -32.57
CA TYR A 617 -7.15 11.23 -31.74
C TYR A 617 -5.70 11.69 -31.85
N ARG A 618 -5.45 12.93 -31.43
CA ARG A 618 -4.12 13.46 -31.14
C ARG A 618 -4.09 13.99 -29.72
N LEU A 619 -3.15 13.50 -28.93
CA LEU A 619 -2.75 14.14 -27.68
C LEU A 619 -1.66 15.17 -28.00
N TRP A 620 -1.93 16.44 -27.68
CA TRP A 620 -0.99 17.53 -27.79
C TRP A 620 -0.38 17.81 -26.43
N ILE A 621 0.95 17.92 -26.36
CA ILE A 621 1.68 18.30 -25.15
C ILE A 621 2.47 19.56 -25.43
N ARG A 622 2.17 20.63 -24.69
CA ARG A 622 2.90 21.90 -24.73
C ARG A 622 4.06 21.84 -23.76
N LEU A 623 5.30 21.92 -24.27
CA LEU A 623 6.52 21.85 -23.47
C LEU A 623 7.64 22.74 -24.00
N LYS A 624 8.65 23.03 -23.16
CA LYS A 624 9.95 23.59 -23.55
C LYS A 624 11.10 22.93 -22.79
N ILE A 625 12.33 23.06 -23.29
CA ILE A 625 13.54 22.52 -22.64
C ILE A 625 14.49 23.62 -22.20
N THR A 626 15.33 23.33 -21.19
CA THR A 626 16.34 24.28 -20.68
C THR A 626 17.57 24.35 -21.57
N ASP A 627 17.99 23.22 -22.12
CA ASP A 627 19.26 23.08 -22.86
C ASP A 627 19.02 22.30 -24.15
N PRO A 628 19.73 22.62 -25.24
CA PRO A 628 19.57 21.91 -26.50
C PRO A 628 20.04 20.45 -26.35
N THR A 629 19.27 19.52 -26.89
CA THR A 629 19.65 18.10 -26.91
C THR A 629 19.00 17.38 -28.07
N THR A 630 19.62 16.29 -28.52
CA THR A 630 19.04 15.36 -29.50
C THR A 630 18.50 14.09 -28.86
N ARG A 631 18.69 13.92 -27.55
CA ARG A 631 18.25 12.74 -26.80
C ARG A 631 16.73 12.71 -26.62
N SER A 632 16.19 11.53 -26.31
CA SER A 632 14.80 11.41 -25.87
C SER A 632 14.59 12.19 -24.57
N LEU A 633 13.54 13.00 -24.54
CA LEU A 633 13.16 13.85 -23.42
C LEU A 633 12.26 13.09 -22.44
N ALA A 634 11.18 12.52 -22.98
CA ALA A 634 10.17 11.80 -22.25
C ALA A 634 9.38 10.88 -23.19
N TRP A 635 8.87 9.77 -22.68
CA TRP A 635 7.81 9.01 -23.35
C TRP A 635 6.46 9.48 -22.82
N CYS A 636 5.57 9.96 -23.68
CA CYS A 636 4.19 10.23 -23.27
C CYS A 636 3.20 9.48 -24.17
N GLY A 637 2.01 9.19 -23.66
CA GLY A 637 1.03 8.42 -24.42
C GLY A 637 -0.39 8.46 -23.88
N ALA A 638 -1.27 7.71 -24.53
CA ALA A 638 -2.60 7.40 -24.08
C ALA A 638 -2.65 5.91 -23.70
N GLN A 639 -3.12 5.63 -22.49
CA GLN A 639 -3.26 4.29 -21.93
C GLN A 639 -4.71 4.09 -21.50
N ALA A 640 -5.25 2.87 -21.63
CA ALA A 640 -6.49 2.57 -20.92
C ALA A 640 -6.27 2.68 -19.41
N ALA A 641 -7.24 3.25 -18.69
CA ALA A 641 -7.16 3.45 -17.25
C ALA A 641 -6.97 2.12 -16.48
N SER A 642 -6.69 2.21 -15.18
CA SER A 642 -6.42 1.03 -14.34
C SER A 642 -5.21 0.19 -14.82
N ARG A 643 -4.23 0.86 -15.46
CA ARG A 643 -3.04 0.25 -16.07
C ARG A 643 -3.37 -0.74 -17.19
N GLY A 644 -4.38 -0.43 -17.99
CA GLY A 644 -4.73 -1.18 -19.19
C GLY A 644 -3.68 -1.05 -20.30
N PRO A 645 -3.96 -1.53 -21.52
CA PRO A 645 -3.02 -1.46 -22.64
C PRO A 645 -2.67 -0.01 -23.02
N ILE A 646 -1.45 0.17 -23.53
CA ILE A 646 -1.02 1.41 -24.20
C ILE A 646 -1.72 1.46 -25.57
N LEU A 647 -2.44 2.54 -25.85
CA LEU A 647 -3.26 2.71 -27.06
C LEU A 647 -2.57 3.59 -28.10
N GLY A 648 -1.59 4.37 -27.65
CA GLY A 648 -0.68 5.13 -28.48
C GLY A 648 0.31 5.86 -27.59
N GLY A 649 1.48 6.19 -28.11
CA GLY A 649 2.53 6.83 -27.35
C GLY A 649 3.81 6.89 -28.15
N ARG A 650 4.67 7.84 -27.82
CA ARG A 650 6.00 7.95 -28.43
C ARG A 650 6.96 8.68 -27.51
N ASP A 651 8.23 8.46 -27.77
CA ASP A 651 9.28 9.33 -27.28
C ASP A 651 9.18 10.71 -27.93
N LEU A 652 9.29 11.74 -27.11
CA LEU A 652 9.44 13.13 -27.51
C LEU A 652 10.94 13.43 -27.56
N ALA A 653 11.48 13.75 -28.74
CA ALA A 653 12.91 13.98 -28.91
C ALA A 653 13.27 15.46 -28.74
N GLY A 654 14.46 15.74 -28.19
CA GLY A 654 14.93 17.13 -28.03
C GLY A 654 15.09 17.87 -29.35
N ALA A 655 15.37 17.15 -30.44
CA ALA A 655 15.44 17.72 -31.79
C ALA A 655 14.09 18.26 -32.32
N GLU A 656 12.97 17.90 -31.69
CA GLU A 656 11.64 18.44 -32.01
C GLU A 656 11.37 19.79 -31.33
N VAL A 657 12.26 20.25 -30.45
CA VAL A 657 12.18 21.56 -29.78
C VAL A 657 13.20 22.49 -30.44
N PRO A 658 12.79 23.38 -31.36
CA PRO A 658 13.72 24.13 -32.23
C PRO A 658 14.68 25.04 -31.46
N ALA A 659 14.23 25.59 -30.34
CA ALA A 659 15.01 26.48 -29.50
C ALA A 659 14.73 26.21 -28.00
N PRO A 660 15.77 26.05 -27.17
CA PRO A 660 15.62 26.07 -25.71
C PRO A 660 14.89 27.33 -25.24
N GLY A 661 14.09 27.19 -24.18
CA GLY A 661 13.31 28.31 -23.64
C GLY A 661 12.00 28.64 -24.37
N GLN A 662 11.73 28.07 -25.55
CA GLN A 662 10.50 28.31 -26.30
C GLN A 662 9.53 27.13 -26.24
N TYR A 663 8.26 27.41 -25.94
CA TYR A 663 7.21 26.39 -25.93
C TYR A 663 6.87 25.90 -27.34
N VAL A 664 6.76 24.58 -27.48
CA VAL A 664 6.25 23.89 -28.66
C VAL A 664 5.11 22.95 -28.27
N GLU A 665 4.22 22.65 -29.21
CA GLU A 665 3.20 21.60 -29.03
C GLU A 665 3.58 20.37 -29.85
N LEU A 666 3.79 19.24 -29.17
CA LEU A 666 4.12 17.97 -29.79
C LEU A 666 2.89 17.05 -29.81
N ALA A 667 2.56 16.53 -30.99
CA ALA A 667 1.43 15.62 -31.18
C ALA A 667 1.81 14.15 -30.97
N ILE A 668 0.89 13.41 -30.37
CA ILE A 668 0.97 11.97 -30.12
C ILE A 668 -0.32 11.34 -30.65
N PRO A 669 -0.28 10.67 -31.81
CA PRO A 669 -1.46 10.04 -32.37
C PRO A 669 -1.82 8.78 -31.59
N PHE A 670 -3.12 8.55 -31.41
CA PHE A 670 -3.65 7.28 -30.89
C PHE A 670 -5.03 7.00 -31.47
N ALA A 671 -5.50 5.75 -31.35
CA ALA A 671 -6.81 5.35 -31.84
C ALA A 671 -7.52 4.46 -30.83
N LEU A 672 -8.83 4.59 -30.77
CA LEU A 672 -9.70 3.83 -29.89
C LEU A 672 -10.67 3.01 -30.75
N ALA A 673 -10.61 1.69 -30.60
CA ALA A 673 -11.52 0.77 -31.32
C ALA A 673 -12.94 0.79 -30.72
N ALA A 674 -13.07 1.16 -29.45
CA ALA A 674 -14.31 1.27 -28.71
C ALA A 674 -14.23 2.48 -27.76
N PRO A 675 -15.34 2.93 -27.14
CA PRO A 675 -15.28 3.92 -26.08
C PRO A 675 -14.42 3.42 -24.91
N THR A 676 -13.38 4.17 -24.56
CA THR A 676 -12.38 3.75 -23.57
C THR A 676 -12.11 4.87 -22.58
N VAL A 677 -11.96 4.51 -21.30
CA VAL A 677 -11.46 5.43 -20.28
C VAL A 677 -9.94 5.46 -20.38
N LEU A 678 -9.41 6.65 -20.65
CA LEU A 678 -8.01 6.90 -20.87
C LEU A 678 -7.36 7.52 -19.65
N ASP A 679 -6.07 7.23 -19.50
CA ASP A 679 -5.09 7.95 -18.71
C ASP A 679 -3.96 8.40 -19.65
N PHE A 680 -3.29 9.50 -19.31
CA PHE A 680 -2.22 10.10 -20.13
C PHE A 680 -0.90 10.17 -19.36
N PRO A 681 -0.22 9.02 -19.16
CA PRO A 681 1.06 9.03 -18.48
C PRO A 681 2.15 9.70 -19.33
N CYS A 682 3.05 10.43 -18.67
CA CYS A 682 4.31 10.84 -19.28
C CYS A 682 5.50 10.50 -18.38
N ALA A 683 6.42 9.68 -18.91
CA ALA A 683 7.63 9.20 -18.28
C ALA A 683 8.86 10.00 -18.72
N TYR A 684 9.54 10.63 -17.77
CA TYR A 684 10.70 11.48 -18.01
C TYR A 684 12.00 10.66 -18.09
N HIS A 685 12.93 11.04 -18.98
CA HIS A 685 14.19 10.29 -19.19
C HIS A 685 15.43 10.92 -18.55
N GLY A 686 15.33 12.12 -17.94
CA GLY A 686 16.46 12.73 -17.22
C GLY A 686 17.52 13.41 -18.11
N ALA A 687 17.27 13.60 -19.41
CA ALA A 687 18.30 14.08 -20.33
C ALA A 687 18.64 15.58 -20.18
N VAL A 688 17.61 16.42 -19.99
CA VAL A 688 17.65 17.89 -19.83
C VAL A 688 16.44 18.35 -19.02
N GLY A 689 16.44 19.57 -18.49
CA GLY A 689 15.25 20.13 -17.84
C GLY A 689 14.09 20.32 -18.82
N ILE A 690 12.88 19.90 -18.44
CA ILE A 690 11.67 20.04 -19.26
C ILE A 690 10.62 20.81 -18.48
N TRP A 691 10.02 21.80 -19.11
CA TRP A 691 8.84 22.50 -18.61
C TRP A 691 7.62 21.97 -19.35
N PHE A 692 6.71 21.34 -18.62
CA PHE A 692 5.41 20.88 -19.10
C PHE A 692 4.35 21.90 -18.69
N ASP A 693 3.61 22.42 -19.67
CA ASP A 693 2.62 23.46 -19.43
C ASP A 693 1.20 22.89 -19.52
N ARG A 694 0.85 22.33 -20.67
CA ARG A 694 -0.55 21.98 -20.99
C ARG A 694 -0.62 20.71 -21.82
N LEU A 695 -1.66 19.91 -21.60
CA LEU A 695 -2.07 18.86 -22.52
C LEU A 695 -3.47 19.12 -23.09
N ARG A 696 -3.70 18.73 -24.34
CA ARG A 696 -4.99 18.85 -25.04
C ARG A 696 -5.25 17.58 -25.84
N VAL A 697 -6.48 17.08 -25.81
CA VAL A 697 -6.90 15.96 -26.65
C VAL A 697 -7.75 16.48 -27.79
N GLU A 698 -7.35 16.18 -29.01
CA GLU A 698 -8.05 16.55 -30.25
C GLU A 698 -8.67 15.31 -30.90
N GLY A 699 -9.98 15.33 -31.10
CA GLY A 699 -10.71 14.30 -31.84
C GLY A 699 -12.16 14.13 -31.37
N PRO A 700 -12.89 13.14 -31.91
CA PRO A 700 -12.42 12.19 -32.92
C PRO A 700 -12.10 12.90 -34.25
N LEU A 701 -10.93 12.61 -34.81
CA LEU A 701 -10.49 13.10 -36.11
C LEU A 701 -11.26 12.36 -37.22
N ARG A 702 -11.63 13.09 -38.27
CA ARG A 702 -12.19 12.46 -39.47
C ARG A 702 -11.15 11.52 -40.08
N PRO A 703 -11.57 10.34 -40.57
CA PRO A 703 -10.69 9.26 -41.00
C PRO A 703 -9.68 9.67 -42.07
#